data_AF-A0A349QNT3-F1
#
_entry.id   AF-A0A349QNT3-F1
#
_cell.length_a   1.000
_cell.length_b   1.000
_cell.length_c   1.000
_cell.angle_alpha   90.00
_cell.angle_beta   90.00
_cell.angle_gamma   90.00
#
_symmetry.space_group_name_H-M   'P 1'
#
loop_
_entity.id
_entity.type
_entity.pdbx_description
1 polymer ?
#
loop_
_entity_poly.entity_id
_entity_poly.type
_entity_poly.pdbx_seq_one_letter_code
_entity_poly.pdbx_strand_id
1 'polypeptide(L)'
;MFSSNEKISGRQAFRLLVFDLLGLGTLLIPTAVAGFCGRDGIFCIIAGTAAGLLFLRLMAYAVGGMQSGFAEYTQSMCGIFFGKIIQAGYLIYLVLLAGYTAYLFSAAVLKNLLREESFYLVLVLILVLVWYGLLSGIEGRARVYELLFWFILIPLFIMLASALDEVKTDYWNPVFFAETGNFFAGSYYVFICSSLIFLTLFLGGYLRKRETMMKAGRLALIFTGCLEAALYLILLGVFGGAALSNMQTPAITLMSTIKITGGFLKRADAFMFGIWFFTLYALLNSAVFYAEMLLNGLYHAKKRQTLWKKWERAAVFSAVFGVAVLFYNAKENTVLYEKFLWYIGTPFLVFVPVVFAVIRYARQGKQKKHLRSGAIICVLLGLTGLSGCATAELEERNFPIEMAVNDMEQFDMEWLNADETGNRVVDYSHMKVILLDQKFWEDAKNMDTFLEILEKKSDVPRNTYLAVAEDAEAILNIQKNMEESVGTYLEDYFENVSEIKKTAYPTLGMLYQEQENKMETLFIPYVEEVDKKPVVTQYYAWKRGEAAGMIDSQTAMLSFFTQNQMEEYTLTLADGVDVRLFAPHNQVVFSKTEEKQVIAEINCSGEILYEKPGWRQKLQSEYGQKLKSGEIQEVLDRELADYFQETSQKAAVDCANSYKKLGGQRRDWYLLYQKQQGQYEKDMEIIYRVNVDWVNMGE
;
A
#
# COMPACT_ATOMS: atom_id res chain seq x y z
N MET A 1 -23.51 27.76 -28.48
CA MET A 1 -22.48 28.44 -27.66
C MET A 1 -23.00 28.56 -26.23
N PHE A 2 -22.45 27.82 -25.27
CA PHE A 2 -22.86 27.94 -23.86
C PHE A 2 -22.28 29.24 -23.29
N SER A 3 -23.08 30.03 -22.56
CA SER A 3 -22.59 31.26 -21.92
C SER A 3 -21.66 30.93 -20.75
N SER A 4 -20.38 31.29 -20.88
CA SER A 4 -19.39 31.21 -19.82
C SER A 4 -19.70 32.26 -18.76
N ASN A 5 -20.19 31.83 -17.61
CA ASN A 5 -20.53 32.69 -16.46
C ASN A 5 -19.51 32.57 -15.32
N GLU A 6 -18.40 31.87 -15.58
CA GLU A 6 -17.34 31.48 -14.64
C GLU A 6 -17.89 30.79 -13.39
N LYS A 7 -18.94 29.96 -13.55
CA LYS A 7 -19.66 29.37 -12.41
C LYS A 7 -19.71 27.85 -12.48
N ILE A 8 -19.30 27.23 -11.39
CA ILE A 8 -19.30 25.77 -11.21
C ILE A 8 -20.42 25.33 -10.26
N SER A 9 -20.90 24.11 -10.44
CA SER A 9 -21.88 23.47 -9.57
C SER A 9 -21.23 22.90 -8.30
N GLY A 10 -22.03 22.64 -7.26
CA GLY A 10 -21.54 21.97 -6.05
C GLY A 10 -20.98 20.56 -6.31
N ARG A 11 -21.53 19.84 -7.30
CA ARG A 11 -21.04 18.53 -7.73
C ARG A 11 -19.65 18.63 -8.37
N GLN A 12 -19.46 19.63 -9.24
CA GLN A 12 -18.15 19.92 -9.85
C GLN A 12 -17.11 20.36 -8.81
N ALA A 13 -17.48 21.22 -7.87
CA ALA A 13 -16.58 21.64 -6.78
C ALA A 13 -16.18 20.47 -5.88
N PHE A 14 -17.12 19.58 -5.53
CA PHE A 14 -16.83 18.35 -4.78
C PHE A 14 -15.79 17.48 -5.51
N ARG A 15 -16.00 17.19 -6.80
CA ARG A 15 -15.10 16.33 -7.59
C ARG A 15 -13.71 16.94 -7.79
N LEU A 16 -13.63 18.24 -8.02
CA LEU A 16 -12.37 18.97 -8.12
C LEU A 16 -11.56 18.85 -6.83
N LEU A 17 -12.21 19.08 -5.68
CA LEU A 17 -11.55 18.95 -4.37
C LEU A 17 -11.16 17.51 -4.03
N VAL A 18 -11.95 16.50 -4.44
CA VAL A 18 -11.58 15.08 -4.28
C VAL A 18 -10.29 14.77 -5.04
N PHE A 19 -10.13 15.22 -6.29
CA PHE A 19 -8.88 14.99 -7.00
C PHE A 19 -7.69 15.76 -6.43
N ASP A 20 -7.88 17.02 -6.01
CA ASP A 20 -6.85 17.82 -5.35
C ASP A 20 -6.33 17.12 -4.06
N LEU A 21 -7.22 16.51 -3.28
CA LEU A 21 -6.88 15.80 -2.04
C LEU A 21 -6.22 14.44 -2.31
N LEU A 22 -6.79 13.61 -3.19
CA LEU A 22 -6.30 12.25 -3.45
C LEU A 22 -4.90 12.21 -4.08
N GLY A 23 -4.49 13.26 -4.81
CA GLY A 23 -3.22 13.32 -5.52
C GLY A 23 -2.01 13.02 -4.64
N LEU A 24 -1.80 13.81 -3.59
CA LEU A 24 -0.74 13.54 -2.61
C LEU A 24 -1.21 12.56 -1.51
N GLY A 25 -2.51 12.56 -1.17
CA GLY A 25 -3.04 11.71 -0.11
C GLY A 25 -2.79 10.22 -0.35
N THR A 26 -3.21 9.69 -1.51
CA THR A 26 -3.08 8.25 -1.82
C THR A 26 -1.64 7.80 -2.06
N LEU A 27 -0.74 8.72 -2.43
CA LEU A 27 0.67 8.45 -2.68
C LEU A 27 1.50 8.43 -1.39
N LEU A 28 1.28 9.40 -0.48
CA LEU A 28 2.19 9.66 0.64
C LEU A 28 1.67 9.18 2.00
N ILE A 29 0.35 9.20 2.21
CA ILE A 29 -0.23 8.87 3.54
C ILE A 29 0.10 7.44 3.96
N PRO A 30 -0.04 6.38 3.13
CA PRO A 30 0.12 5.02 3.61
C PRO A 30 1.52 4.73 4.18
N THR A 31 2.58 5.02 3.42
CA THR A 31 3.96 4.82 3.88
C THR A 31 4.28 5.64 5.13
N ALA A 32 3.97 6.95 5.11
CA ALA A 32 4.30 7.84 6.21
C ALA A 32 3.58 7.44 7.51
N VAL A 33 2.29 7.13 7.43
CA VAL A 33 1.49 6.75 8.59
C VAL A 33 1.86 5.36 9.12
N ALA A 34 2.28 4.43 8.25
CA ALA A 34 2.89 3.16 8.67
C ALA A 34 4.22 3.40 9.41
N GLY A 35 5.08 4.30 8.91
CA GLY A 35 6.34 4.65 9.57
C GLY A 35 6.17 5.32 10.94
N PHE A 36 5.12 6.13 11.13
CA PHE A 36 4.83 6.71 12.45
C PHE A 36 4.21 5.69 13.41
N CYS A 37 3.16 4.98 12.99
CA CYS A 37 2.26 4.26 13.91
C CYS A 37 1.99 2.79 13.55
N GLY A 38 2.48 2.31 12.42
CA GLY A 38 2.21 0.96 11.91
C GLY A 38 0.72 0.63 11.97
N ARG A 39 0.37 -0.36 12.79
CA ARG A 39 -1.01 -0.85 12.94
C ARG A 39 -2.01 0.24 13.38
N ASP A 40 -1.57 1.20 14.19
CA ASP A 40 -2.40 2.31 14.68
C ASP A 40 -2.61 3.45 13.68
N GLY A 41 -2.05 3.32 12.48
CA GLY A 41 -2.14 4.33 11.43
C GLY A 41 -3.57 4.71 11.04
N ILE A 42 -4.52 3.77 11.14
CA ILE A 42 -5.94 4.03 10.88
C ILE A 42 -6.50 5.14 11.80
N PHE A 43 -6.08 5.19 13.06
CA PHE A 43 -6.50 6.23 14.00
C PHE A 43 -5.88 7.58 13.65
N CYS A 44 -4.66 7.60 13.10
CA CYS A 44 -4.03 8.82 12.59
C CYS A 44 -4.81 9.39 11.39
N ILE A 45 -5.26 8.53 10.47
CA ILE A 45 -6.08 8.93 9.32
C ILE A 45 -7.41 9.54 9.78
N ILE A 46 -8.08 8.91 10.74
CA ILE A 46 -9.33 9.42 11.33
C ILE A 46 -9.09 10.77 12.03
N ALA A 47 -8.05 10.88 12.87
CA ALA A 47 -7.76 12.11 13.62
C ALA A 47 -7.32 13.28 12.72
N GLY A 48 -6.46 13.03 11.73
CA GLY A 48 -6.05 14.03 10.74
C GLY A 48 -7.21 14.49 9.85
N THR A 49 -8.08 13.58 9.41
CA THR A 49 -9.31 13.91 8.67
C THR A 49 -10.27 14.75 9.52
N ALA A 50 -10.42 14.42 10.81
CA ALA A 50 -11.21 15.20 11.75
C ALA A 50 -10.63 16.62 11.95
N ALA A 51 -9.30 16.75 12.04
CA ALA A 51 -8.63 18.05 12.07
C ALA A 51 -8.86 18.84 10.77
N GLY A 52 -8.82 18.19 9.60
CA GLY A 52 -9.19 18.78 8.30
C GLY A 52 -10.63 19.31 8.28
N LEU A 53 -11.57 18.57 8.86
CA LEU A 53 -12.97 18.99 8.99
C LEU A 53 -13.15 20.18 9.96
N LEU A 54 -12.39 20.22 11.06
CA LEU A 54 -12.36 21.37 11.98
C LEU A 54 -11.75 22.60 11.32
N PHE A 55 -10.66 22.45 10.57
CA PHE A 55 -10.05 23.51 9.79
C PHE A 55 -10.99 24.06 8.71
N LEU A 56 -11.72 23.20 8.01
CA LEU A 56 -12.76 23.62 7.07
C LEU A 56 -13.88 24.42 7.77
N ARG A 57 -14.33 24.01 8.97
CA ARG A 57 -15.31 24.79 9.77
C ARG A 57 -14.75 26.16 10.18
N LEU A 58 -13.48 26.24 10.59
CA LEU A 58 -12.80 27.49 10.89
C LEU A 58 -12.78 28.41 9.66
N MET A 59 -12.38 27.92 8.49
CA MET A 59 -12.42 28.69 7.24
C MET A 59 -13.85 29.14 6.87
N ALA A 60 -14.85 28.28 7.11
CA ALA A 60 -16.27 28.60 6.90
C ALA A 60 -16.70 29.86 7.66
N TYR A 61 -16.26 29.98 8.91
CA TYR A 61 -16.53 31.13 9.77
C TYR A 61 -15.67 32.34 9.40
N ALA A 62 -14.36 32.13 9.29
CA ALA A 62 -13.34 33.15 9.00
C ALA A 62 -13.68 33.97 7.75
N VAL A 63 -14.03 33.29 6.67
CA VAL A 63 -14.33 33.88 5.36
C VAL A 63 -15.78 34.38 5.29
N GLY A 64 -16.52 34.39 6.40
CA GLY A 64 -17.98 34.49 6.49
C GLY A 64 -18.64 35.70 5.81
N GLY A 65 -17.86 36.75 5.49
CA GLY A 65 -18.33 37.96 4.81
C GLY A 65 -17.79 38.16 3.39
N MET A 66 -17.06 37.19 2.83
CA MET A 66 -16.49 37.28 1.49
C MET A 66 -17.59 37.29 0.42
N GLN A 67 -17.68 38.39 -0.32
CA GLN A 67 -18.53 38.53 -1.51
C GLN A 67 -17.74 38.76 -2.81
N SER A 68 -16.47 39.16 -2.71
CA SER A 68 -15.54 39.27 -3.84
C SER A 68 -14.40 38.25 -3.72
N GLY A 69 -13.46 38.25 -4.67
CA GLY A 69 -12.37 37.28 -4.72
C GLY A 69 -11.45 37.35 -3.49
N PHE A 70 -10.77 36.23 -3.17
CA PHE A 70 -9.92 36.11 -1.97
C PHE A 70 -8.88 37.23 -1.83
N ALA A 71 -8.26 37.66 -2.93
CA ALA A 71 -7.29 38.76 -2.92
C ALA A 71 -7.90 40.11 -2.49
N GLU A 72 -9.13 40.42 -2.87
CA GLU A 72 -9.82 41.63 -2.40
C GLU A 72 -10.29 41.46 -0.95
N TYR A 73 -10.80 40.27 -0.61
CA TYR A 73 -11.30 39.99 0.73
C TYR A 73 -10.20 40.11 1.80
N THR A 74 -9.03 39.54 1.55
CA THR A 74 -7.87 39.66 2.44
C THR A 74 -7.43 41.12 2.66
N GLN A 75 -7.46 41.97 1.61
CA GLN A 75 -7.18 43.40 1.73
C GLN A 75 -8.28 44.16 2.51
N SER A 76 -9.54 43.75 2.39
CA SER A 76 -10.67 44.32 3.16
C SER A 76 -10.65 43.96 4.65
N MET A 77 -10.03 42.83 5.00
CA MET A 77 -9.91 42.34 6.38
C MET A 77 -8.67 42.92 7.07
N CYS A 78 -7.50 42.88 6.42
CA CYS A 78 -6.22 43.25 7.04
C CYS A 78 -5.61 44.57 6.53
N GLY A 79 -6.26 45.25 5.58
CA GLY A 79 -5.70 46.39 4.87
C GLY A 79 -4.74 45.98 3.74
N ILE A 80 -4.39 46.92 2.88
CA ILE A 80 -3.65 46.65 1.62
C ILE A 80 -2.28 46.01 1.90
N PHE A 81 -1.52 46.51 2.88
CA PHE A 81 -0.16 46.03 3.17
C PHE A 81 -0.15 44.58 3.67
N PHE A 82 -0.81 44.29 4.79
CA PHE A 82 -0.88 42.92 5.33
C PHE A 82 -1.67 41.97 4.42
N GLY A 83 -2.70 42.45 3.72
CA GLY A 83 -3.41 41.66 2.71
C GLY A 83 -2.50 41.18 1.58
N LYS A 84 -1.60 42.04 1.07
CA LYS A 84 -0.60 41.64 0.08
C LYS A 84 0.46 40.68 0.63
N ILE A 85 0.90 40.85 1.88
CA ILE A 85 1.84 39.89 2.52
C ILE A 85 1.20 38.50 2.62
N ILE A 86 -0.05 38.41 3.08
CA ILE A 86 -0.79 37.15 3.16
C ILE A 86 -0.95 36.52 1.76
N GLN A 87 -1.29 37.32 0.74
CA GLN A 87 -1.36 36.85 -0.66
C GLN A 87 -0.02 36.32 -1.17
N ALA A 88 1.09 36.99 -0.87
CA ALA A 88 2.43 36.54 -1.24
C ALA A 88 2.81 35.23 -0.52
N GLY A 89 2.44 35.06 0.75
CA GLY A 89 2.62 33.80 1.48
C GLY A 89 1.87 32.63 0.83
N TYR A 90 0.59 32.81 0.47
CA TYR A 90 -0.17 31.79 -0.27
C TYR A 90 0.39 31.55 -1.68
N LEU A 91 0.90 32.57 -2.37
CA LEU A 91 1.55 32.41 -3.67
C LEU A 91 2.80 31.54 -3.56
N ILE A 92 3.67 31.79 -2.57
CA ILE A 92 4.86 30.97 -2.30
C ILE A 92 4.46 29.53 -1.96
N TYR A 93 3.48 29.34 -1.07
CA TYR A 93 2.97 28.01 -0.72
C TYR A 93 2.46 27.25 -1.96
N LEU A 94 1.68 27.90 -2.83
CA LEU A 94 1.12 27.29 -4.03
C LEU A 94 2.18 26.98 -5.09
N VAL A 95 3.22 27.81 -5.25
CA VAL A 95 4.35 27.55 -6.15
C VAL A 95 5.20 26.39 -5.63
N LEU A 96 5.44 26.31 -4.32
CA LEU A 96 6.13 25.17 -3.71
C LEU A 96 5.34 23.87 -3.85
N LEU A 97 4.03 23.90 -3.56
CA LEU A 97 3.11 22.77 -3.75
C LEU A 97 3.07 22.32 -5.22
N ALA A 98 2.98 23.26 -6.17
CA ALA A 98 3.01 22.95 -7.59
C ALA A 98 4.34 22.33 -8.02
N GLY A 99 5.48 22.90 -7.59
CA GLY A 99 6.80 22.34 -7.89
C GLY A 99 7.01 20.94 -7.31
N TYR A 100 6.58 20.71 -6.07
CA TYR A 100 6.62 19.39 -5.42
C TYR A 100 5.71 18.37 -6.11
N THR A 101 4.48 18.77 -6.45
CA THR A 101 3.53 17.91 -7.20
C THR A 101 4.07 17.58 -8.59
N ALA A 102 4.68 18.55 -9.28
CA ALA A 102 5.31 18.33 -10.59
C ALA A 102 6.54 17.42 -10.52
N TYR A 103 7.35 17.53 -9.46
CA TYR A 103 8.44 16.61 -9.17
C TYR A 103 7.93 15.18 -8.96
N LEU A 104 6.99 14.97 -8.03
CA LEU A 104 6.43 13.65 -7.74
C LEU A 104 5.75 13.03 -8.95
N PHE A 105 5.02 13.82 -9.74
CA PHE A 105 4.37 13.35 -10.96
C PHE A 105 5.40 12.94 -12.02
N SER A 106 6.43 13.75 -12.25
CA SER A 106 7.49 13.43 -13.22
C SER A 106 8.29 12.21 -12.78
N ALA A 107 8.63 12.10 -11.49
CA ALA A 107 9.33 10.94 -10.92
C ALA A 107 8.49 9.66 -10.96
N ALA A 108 7.19 9.73 -10.71
CA ALA A 108 6.28 8.60 -10.81
C ALA A 108 6.14 8.09 -12.26
N VAL A 109 6.08 8.98 -13.25
CA VAL A 109 6.09 8.59 -14.68
C VAL A 109 7.45 7.97 -15.05
N LEU A 110 8.56 8.59 -14.63
CA LEU A 110 9.91 8.11 -14.93
C LEU A 110 10.17 6.70 -14.36
N LYS A 111 9.88 6.48 -13.07
CA LYS A 111 10.19 5.21 -12.39
C LYS A 111 9.43 3.99 -12.99
N ASN A 112 8.29 4.22 -13.63
CA ASN A 112 7.32 3.15 -13.90
C ASN A 112 6.73 3.08 -15.31
N LEU A 113 6.74 4.16 -16.09
CA LEU A 113 6.29 4.16 -17.49
C LEU A 113 7.44 4.37 -18.47
N LEU A 114 8.38 5.24 -18.10
CA LEU A 114 9.47 5.69 -18.96
C LEU A 114 10.80 5.60 -18.18
N ARG A 115 11.17 4.36 -17.81
CA ARG A 115 12.52 4.07 -17.29
C ARG A 115 13.54 4.47 -18.37
N GLU A 116 14.70 4.97 -17.94
CA GLU A 116 15.79 5.54 -18.78
C GLU A 116 15.55 6.92 -19.45
N GLU A 117 14.34 7.51 -19.39
CA GLU A 117 14.08 8.83 -20.01
C GLU A 117 14.68 10.04 -19.25
N SER A 118 14.65 11.22 -19.87
CA SER A 118 15.05 12.46 -19.19
C SER A 118 13.93 13.02 -18.30
N PHE A 119 14.17 13.14 -16.99
CA PHE A 119 13.25 13.82 -16.05
C PHE A 119 12.84 15.21 -16.54
N TYR A 120 13.76 15.98 -17.13
CA TYR A 120 13.49 17.31 -17.65
C TYR A 120 12.48 17.29 -18.81
N LEU A 121 12.56 16.29 -19.70
CA LEU A 121 11.63 16.11 -20.82
C LEU A 121 10.22 15.82 -20.30
N VAL A 122 10.08 14.85 -19.39
CA VAL A 122 8.82 14.48 -18.74
C VAL A 122 8.20 15.70 -18.02
N LEU A 123 8.99 16.43 -17.25
CA LEU A 123 8.56 17.64 -16.55
C LEU A 123 8.06 18.74 -17.51
N VAL A 124 8.78 19.00 -18.61
CA VAL A 124 8.34 19.97 -19.62
C VAL A 124 7.03 19.55 -20.27
N LEU A 125 6.87 18.27 -20.64
CA LEU A 125 5.63 17.77 -21.24
C LEU A 125 4.43 17.90 -20.29
N ILE A 126 4.60 17.56 -19.00
CA ILE A 126 3.58 17.74 -17.97
C ILE A 126 3.22 19.23 -17.82
N LEU A 127 4.20 20.13 -17.79
CA LEU A 127 3.94 21.57 -17.69
C LEU A 127 3.25 22.14 -18.95
N VAL A 128 3.60 21.67 -20.16
CA VAL A 128 2.88 22.05 -21.39
C VAL A 128 1.42 21.60 -21.33
N LEU A 129 1.15 20.39 -20.84
CA LEU A 129 -0.22 19.89 -20.64
C LEU A 129 -1.00 20.74 -19.61
N VAL A 130 -0.36 21.12 -18.49
CA VAL A 130 -0.97 22.00 -17.48
C VAL A 130 -1.26 23.38 -18.08
N TRP A 131 -0.33 23.96 -18.84
CA TRP A 131 -0.51 25.24 -19.54
C TRP A 131 -1.72 25.20 -20.48
N TYR A 132 -1.87 24.12 -21.26
CA TYR A 132 -3.02 23.89 -22.12
C TYR A 132 -4.33 23.83 -21.30
N GLY A 133 -4.36 23.08 -20.20
CA GLY A 133 -5.52 23.01 -19.31
C GLY A 133 -5.97 24.36 -18.74
N LEU A 134 -5.03 25.27 -18.46
CA LEU A 134 -5.33 26.63 -17.97
C LEU A 134 -6.02 27.52 -19.01
N LEU A 135 -5.92 27.22 -20.31
CA LEU A 135 -6.59 27.98 -21.37
C LEU A 135 -8.12 27.87 -21.29
N SER A 136 -8.65 26.77 -20.74
CA SER A 136 -10.11 26.52 -20.65
C SER A 136 -10.76 27.09 -19.37
N GLY A 137 -9.98 27.72 -18.49
CA GLY A 137 -10.46 28.31 -17.24
C GLY A 137 -11.10 27.29 -16.28
N ILE A 138 -11.72 27.81 -15.20
CA ILE A 138 -12.28 26.96 -14.13
C ILE A 138 -13.44 26.08 -14.60
N GLU A 139 -14.27 26.56 -15.54
CA GLU A 139 -15.39 25.78 -16.08
C GLU A 139 -14.92 24.59 -16.91
N GLY A 140 -13.89 24.75 -17.75
CA GLY A 140 -13.34 23.65 -18.55
C GLY A 140 -12.75 22.56 -17.66
N ARG A 141 -11.91 22.95 -16.70
CA ARG A 141 -11.33 22.05 -15.69
C ARG A 141 -12.41 21.27 -14.93
N ALA A 142 -13.43 21.98 -14.43
CA ALA A 142 -14.55 21.38 -13.70
C ALA A 142 -15.32 20.34 -14.52
N ARG A 143 -15.49 20.57 -15.84
CA ARG A 143 -16.15 19.60 -16.75
C ARG A 143 -15.27 18.39 -17.04
N VAL A 144 -13.96 18.59 -17.26
CA VAL A 144 -12.99 17.50 -17.45
C VAL A 144 -12.95 16.58 -16.22
N TYR A 145 -12.82 17.16 -15.02
CA TYR A 145 -12.86 16.37 -13.78
C TYR A 145 -14.23 15.72 -13.53
N GLU A 146 -15.33 16.36 -13.95
CA GLU A 146 -16.67 15.76 -13.88
C GLU A 146 -16.81 14.50 -14.77
N LEU A 147 -16.17 14.49 -15.94
CA LEU A 147 -16.10 13.32 -16.83
C LEU A 147 -15.15 12.24 -16.28
N LEU A 148 -13.95 12.64 -15.87
CA LEU A 148 -12.93 11.72 -15.36
C LEU A 148 -13.30 11.04 -14.03
N PHE A 149 -14.18 11.65 -13.22
CA PHE A 149 -14.53 11.17 -11.88
C PHE A 149 -14.92 9.68 -11.82
N TRP A 150 -15.85 9.25 -12.66
CA TRP A 150 -16.26 7.85 -12.68
C TRP A 150 -15.28 6.96 -13.42
N PHE A 151 -14.60 7.49 -14.45
CA PHE A 151 -13.58 6.77 -15.19
C PHE A 151 -12.36 6.40 -14.32
N ILE A 152 -12.06 7.19 -13.29
CA ILE A 152 -10.96 6.97 -12.36
C ILE A 152 -11.42 6.16 -11.13
N LEU A 153 -12.57 6.52 -10.54
CA LEU A 153 -13.01 5.86 -9.31
C LEU A 153 -13.58 4.46 -9.51
N ILE A 154 -14.19 4.13 -10.66
CA ILE A 154 -14.72 2.78 -10.90
C ILE A 154 -13.56 1.76 -10.96
N PRO A 155 -12.48 1.96 -11.76
CA PRO A 155 -11.30 1.11 -11.68
C PRO A 155 -10.71 1.05 -10.27
N LEU A 156 -10.56 2.20 -9.59
CA LEU A 156 -10.01 2.20 -8.22
C LEU A 156 -10.84 1.33 -7.26
N PHE A 157 -12.18 1.40 -7.29
CA PHE A 157 -13.02 0.56 -6.44
C PHE A 157 -12.98 -0.92 -6.83
N ILE A 158 -12.92 -1.26 -8.12
CA ILE A 158 -12.74 -2.65 -8.57
C ILE A 158 -11.40 -3.19 -8.06
N MET A 159 -10.32 -2.41 -8.22
CA MET A 159 -8.97 -2.78 -7.79
C MET A 159 -8.86 -2.93 -6.27
N LEU A 160 -9.48 -2.04 -5.49
CA LEU A 160 -9.55 -2.18 -4.03
C LEU A 160 -10.39 -3.38 -3.59
N ALA A 161 -11.44 -3.75 -4.34
CA ALA A 161 -12.24 -4.93 -4.06
C ALA A 161 -11.48 -6.23 -4.39
N SER A 162 -10.79 -6.30 -5.54
CA SER A 162 -9.92 -7.42 -5.91
C SER A 162 -8.72 -7.61 -4.97
N ALA A 163 -8.34 -6.57 -4.22
CA ALA A 163 -7.30 -6.66 -3.20
C ALA A 163 -7.77 -7.30 -1.89
N LEU A 164 -9.08 -7.47 -1.66
CA LEU A 164 -9.61 -7.94 -0.37
C LEU A 164 -9.27 -9.41 -0.09
N ASP A 165 -9.16 -10.24 -1.12
CA ASP A 165 -8.85 -11.67 -0.98
C ASP A 165 -7.39 -11.92 -0.51
N GLU A 166 -6.51 -10.92 -0.68
CA GLU A 166 -5.10 -10.95 -0.25
C GLU A 166 -4.91 -10.40 1.20
N VAL A 167 -5.96 -9.87 1.84
CA VAL A 167 -5.86 -9.17 3.12
C VAL A 167 -5.77 -10.13 4.31
N LYS A 168 -4.60 -10.21 4.93
CA LYS A 168 -4.35 -10.88 6.22
C LYS A 168 -4.75 -9.96 7.37
N THR A 169 -5.94 -10.15 7.93
CA THR A 169 -6.48 -9.34 9.03
C THR A 169 -5.67 -9.44 10.33
N ASP A 170 -4.84 -10.48 10.49
CA ASP A 170 -3.89 -10.61 11.59
C ASP A 170 -2.94 -9.39 11.69
N TYR A 171 -2.50 -8.83 10.55
CA TYR A 171 -1.59 -7.67 10.52
C TYR A 171 -2.20 -6.37 11.05
N TRP A 172 -3.53 -6.28 11.16
CA TRP A 172 -4.20 -5.14 11.81
C TRP A 172 -4.04 -5.15 13.34
N ASN A 173 -3.62 -6.27 13.92
CA ASN A 173 -3.52 -6.45 15.36
C ASN A 173 -2.07 -6.59 15.85
N PRO A 174 -1.75 -6.14 17.07
CA PRO A 174 -2.61 -5.38 17.99
C PRO A 174 -2.69 -3.88 17.70
N VAL A 175 -3.77 -3.28 18.20
CA VAL A 175 -4.01 -1.83 18.23
C VAL A 175 -3.65 -1.21 19.58
N PHE A 176 -3.49 0.12 19.58
CA PHE A 176 -3.06 0.99 20.68
C PHE A 176 -1.71 0.57 21.28
N PHE A 177 -0.71 0.45 20.41
CA PHE A 177 0.70 0.19 20.71
C PHE A 177 1.62 1.37 20.32
N ALA A 178 1.21 2.25 19.41
CA ALA A 178 1.99 3.41 19.02
C ALA A 178 2.17 4.39 20.19
N GLU A 179 3.36 4.99 20.28
CA GLU A 179 3.63 6.06 21.24
C GLU A 179 2.75 7.28 20.96
N THR A 180 2.36 8.00 22.02
CA THR A 180 1.48 9.18 21.89
C THR A 180 2.10 10.28 21.02
N GLY A 181 3.42 10.47 21.08
CA GLY A 181 4.14 11.38 20.20
C GLY A 181 4.01 11.01 18.73
N ASN A 182 4.20 9.73 18.40
CA ASN A 182 4.05 9.22 17.03
C ASN A 182 2.60 9.31 16.54
N PHE A 183 1.61 9.03 17.39
CA PHE A 183 0.20 9.22 17.05
C PHE A 183 -0.12 10.66 16.67
N PHE A 184 0.37 11.64 17.42
CA PHE A 184 0.21 13.05 17.05
C PHE A 184 0.99 13.40 15.77
N ALA A 185 2.18 12.84 15.59
CA ALA A 185 2.99 13.04 14.39
C ALA A 185 2.28 12.53 13.11
N GLY A 186 1.81 11.28 13.11
CA GLY A 186 1.07 10.68 12.00
C GLY A 186 -0.28 11.39 11.74
N SER A 187 -1.01 11.72 12.82
CA SER A 187 -2.26 12.50 12.71
C SER A 187 -2.03 13.88 12.10
N TYR A 188 -0.90 14.52 12.44
CA TYR A 188 -0.53 15.82 11.90
C TYR A 188 -0.07 15.71 10.45
N TYR A 189 0.63 14.65 10.06
CA TYR A 189 0.97 14.38 8.65
C TYR A 189 -0.28 14.25 7.77
N VAL A 190 -1.29 13.48 8.21
CA VAL A 190 -2.60 13.40 7.54
C VAL A 190 -3.30 14.78 7.53
N PHE A 191 -3.15 15.57 8.60
CA PHE A 191 -3.66 16.93 8.60
C PHE A 191 -2.95 17.84 7.57
N ILE A 192 -1.65 17.69 7.35
CA ILE A 192 -0.91 18.42 6.29
C ILE A 192 -1.54 18.10 4.93
N CYS A 193 -1.74 16.83 4.58
CA CYS A 193 -2.38 16.43 3.32
C CYS A 193 -3.83 16.93 3.20
N SER A 194 -4.66 16.71 4.22
CA SER A 194 -6.06 17.17 4.21
C SER A 194 -6.21 18.70 4.31
N SER A 195 -5.19 19.43 4.77
CA SER A 195 -5.17 20.89 4.80
C SER A 195 -5.24 21.52 3.41
N LEU A 196 -4.93 20.77 2.34
CA LEU A 196 -5.18 21.15 0.93
C LEU A 196 -6.63 21.58 0.66
N ILE A 197 -7.59 21.24 1.54
CA ILE A 197 -8.93 21.83 1.53
C ILE A 197 -8.92 23.38 1.59
N PHE A 198 -7.81 24.04 1.97
CA PHE A 198 -7.65 25.50 1.85
C PHE A 198 -7.84 26.02 0.41
N LEU A 199 -7.71 25.18 -0.62
CA LEU A 199 -8.01 25.56 -2.01
C LEU A 199 -9.47 26.02 -2.20
N THR A 200 -10.39 25.63 -1.30
CA THR A 200 -11.76 26.15 -1.23
C THR A 200 -11.82 27.69 -1.05
N LEU A 201 -10.80 28.32 -0.46
CA LEU A 201 -10.71 29.78 -0.32
C LEU A 201 -10.74 30.49 -1.69
N PHE A 202 -10.16 29.86 -2.71
CA PHE A 202 -10.09 30.41 -4.07
C PHE A 202 -11.33 30.07 -4.91
N LEU A 203 -12.04 28.98 -4.59
CA LEU A 203 -13.29 28.60 -5.26
C LEU A 203 -14.47 29.52 -4.95
N GLY A 204 -14.40 30.33 -3.88
CA GLY A 204 -15.53 31.13 -3.39
C GLY A 204 -16.12 32.14 -4.40
N GLY A 205 -15.32 32.65 -5.33
CA GLY A 205 -15.80 33.55 -6.39
C GLY A 205 -16.58 32.84 -7.51
N TYR A 206 -16.34 31.54 -7.71
CA TYR A 206 -16.86 30.73 -8.82
C TYR A 206 -18.10 29.89 -8.44
N LEU A 207 -18.57 29.98 -7.19
CA LEU A 207 -19.70 29.19 -6.68
C LEU A 207 -20.92 30.08 -6.40
N ARG A 208 -22.07 29.72 -6.98
CA ARG A 208 -23.33 30.51 -6.85
C ARG A 208 -23.86 30.61 -5.40
N LYS A 209 -23.48 29.69 -4.51
CA LYS A 209 -23.87 29.67 -3.10
C LYS A 209 -22.72 29.16 -2.22
N ARG A 210 -22.40 29.93 -1.17
CA ARG A 210 -21.39 29.59 -0.15
C ARG A 210 -21.69 28.27 0.57
N GLU A 211 -22.94 28.04 0.95
CA GLU A 211 -23.36 26.81 1.63
C GLU A 211 -23.04 25.56 0.78
N THR A 212 -23.22 25.66 -0.53
CA THR A 212 -22.89 24.61 -1.50
C THR A 212 -21.38 24.34 -1.55
N MET A 213 -20.53 25.37 -1.45
CA MET A 213 -19.08 25.22 -1.31
C MET A 213 -18.71 24.46 -0.02
N MET A 214 -19.31 24.84 1.10
CA MET A 214 -19.04 24.19 2.39
C MET A 214 -19.51 22.73 2.42
N LYS A 215 -20.67 22.44 1.84
CA LYS A 215 -21.19 21.08 1.69
C LYS A 215 -20.29 20.24 0.78
N ALA A 216 -19.81 20.81 -0.32
CA ALA A 216 -18.89 20.16 -1.24
C ALA A 216 -17.54 19.83 -0.58
N GLY A 217 -16.90 20.79 0.09
CA GLY A 217 -15.63 20.57 0.78
C GLY A 217 -15.72 19.58 1.94
N ARG A 218 -16.83 19.60 2.71
CA ARG A 218 -17.06 18.62 3.77
C ARG A 218 -17.24 17.21 3.21
N LEU A 219 -17.99 17.07 2.12
CA LEU A 219 -18.19 15.78 1.47
C LEU A 219 -16.88 15.28 0.85
N ALA A 220 -16.06 16.16 0.27
CA ALA A 220 -14.76 15.82 -0.28
C ALA A 220 -13.82 15.25 0.80
N LEU A 221 -13.63 15.96 1.93
CA LEU A 221 -12.81 15.48 3.04
C LEU A 221 -13.26 14.14 3.62
N ILE A 222 -14.57 13.93 3.80
CA ILE A 222 -15.09 12.65 4.30
C ILE A 222 -14.84 11.55 3.26
N PHE A 223 -15.11 11.82 1.99
CA PHE A 223 -14.91 10.85 0.91
C PHE A 223 -13.44 10.44 0.76
N THR A 224 -12.51 11.40 0.75
CA THR A 224 -11.08 11.09 0.62
C THR A 224 -10.53 10.44 1.87
N GLY A 225 -10.87 10.91 3.07
CA GLY A 225 -10.43 10.28 4.31
C GLY A 225 -10.94 8.83 4.47
N CYS A 226 -12.16 8.52 4.02
CA CYS A 226 -12.66 7.15 3.96
C CYS A 226 -11.92 6.29 2.92
N LEU A 227 -11.59 6.85 1.75
CA LEU A 227 -10.87 6.14 0.70
C LEU A 227 -9.39 5.90 1.05
N GLU A 228 -8.75 6.87 1.70
CA GLU A 228 -7.40 6.77 2.28
C GLU A 228 -7.37 5.74 3.41
N ALA A 229 -8.37 5.71 4.29
CA ALA A 229 -8.52 4.70 5.34
C ALA A 229 -8.70 3.28 4.77
N ALA A 230 -9.53 3.12 3.74
CA ALA A 230 -9.74 1.83 3.08
C ALA A 230 -8.46 1.33 2.39
N LEU A 231 -7.80 2.20 1.61
CA LEU A 231 -6.51 1.92 1.00
C LEU A 231 -5.46 1.55 2.05
N TYR A 232 -5.42 2.27 3.18
CA TYR A 232 -4.47 1.99 4.26
C TYR A 232 -4.68 0.61 4.89
N LEU A 233 -5.92 0.25 5.22
CA LEU A 233 -6.23 -1.05 5.83
C LEU A 233 -5.91 -2.22 4.89
N ILE A 234 -6.17 -2.07 3.59
CA ILE A 234 -5.79 -3.05 2.57
C ILE A 234 -4.26 -3.17 2.50
N LEU A 235 -3.54 -2.06 2.36
CA LEU A 235 -2.06 -2.08 2.28
C LEU A 235 -1.42 -2.65 3.55
N LEU A 236 -1.92 -2.29 4.73
CA LEU A 236 -1.46 -2.84 6.01
C LEU A 236 -1.78 -4.33 6.13
N GLY A 237 -2.94 -4.76 5.64
CA GLY A 237 -3.38 -6.16 5.66
C GLY A 237 -2.66 -7.05 4.65
N VAL A 238 -2.14 -6.49 3.55
CA VAL A 238 -1.34 -7.25 2.57
C VAL A 238 0.14 -7.25 2.93
N PHE A 239 0.71 -6.12 3.36
CA PHE A 239 2.16 -5.98 3.56
C PHE A 239 2.65 -6.03 5.01
N GLY A 240 1.78 -5.82 6.00
CA GLY A 240 2.20 -5.60 7.38
C GLY A 240 2.84 -4.22 7.60
N GLY A 241 3.02 -3.86 8.87
CA GLY A 241 3.35 -2.48 9.26
C GLY A 241 4.78 -2.06 8.92
N ALA A 242 5.77 -2.95 9.11
CA ALA A 242 7.18 -2.62 8.90
C ALA A 242 7.49 -2.49 7.40
N ALA A 243 7.15 -3.52 6.62
CA ALA A 243 7.36 -3.51 5.16
C ALA A 243 6.63 -2.33 4.50
N LEU A 244 5.38 -2.02 4.89
CA LEU A 244 4.64 -0.87 4.35
C LEU A 244 5.35 0.48 4.62
N SER A 245 6.04 0.62 5.76
CA SER A 245 6.76 1.86 6.08
C SER A 245 8.02 2.09 5.23
N ASN A 246 8.62 1.02 4.69
CA ASN A 246 9.80 1.09 3.84
C ASN A 246 9.46 1.20 2.34
N MET A 247 8.19 0.99 1.96
CA MET A 247 7.74 1.08 0.56
C MET A 247 7.56 2.52 0.05
N GLN A 248 8.24 2.87 -1.04
CA GLN A 248 8.07 4.17 -1.71
C GLN A 248 6.73 4.34 -2.43
N THR A 249 6.15 3.26 -2.94
CA THR A 249 4.99 3.29 -3.85
C THR A 249 4.00 2.14 -3.59
N PRO A 250 3.52 1.97 -2.34
CA PRO A 250 2.86 0.73 -1.90
C PRO A 250 1.56 0.41 -2.67
N ALA A 251 0.80 1.43 -3.08
CA ALA A 251 -0.43 1.22 -3.85
C ALA A 251 -0.18 0.67 -5.27
N ILE A 252 0.97 0.97 -5.90
CA ILE A 252 1.38 0.33 -7.15
C ILE A 252 1.82 -1.10 -6.87
N THR A 253 2.68 -1.28 -5.85
CA THR A 253 3.22 -2.59 -5.47
C THR A 253 2.10 -3.59 -5.23
N LEU A 254 1.03 -3.20 -4.53
CA LEU A 254 -0.17 -4.00 -4.34
C LEU A 254 -0.78 -4.47 -5.68
N MET A 255 -0.90 -3.56 -6.64
CA MET A 255 -1.54 -3.84 -7.93
C MET A 255 -0.65 -4.61 -8.90
N SER A 256 0.67 -4.66 -8.67
CA SER A 256 1.56 -5.62 -9.33
C SER A 256 1.48 -7.03 -8.72
N THR A 257 1.08 -7.16 -7.45
CA THR A 257 0.94 -8.47 -6.80
C THR A 257 -0.35 -9.18 -7.19
N ILE A 258 -1.48 -8.45 -7.26
CA ILE A 258 -2.81 -9.03 -7.50
C ILE A 258 -2.94 -9.57 -8.95
N LYS A 259 -2.85 -10.89 -9.10
CA LYS A 259 -3.18 -11.59 -10.37
C LYS A 259 -4.71 -11.74 -10.50
N ILE A 260 -5.34 -10.85 -11.28
CA ILE A 260 -6.78 -10.98 -11.61
C ILE A 260 -7.00 -12.20 -12.52
N THR A 261 -7.73 -13.19 -12.00
CA THR A 261 -8.02 -14.46 -12.66
C THR A 261 -8.66 -14.26 -14.05
N GLY A 262 -8.26 -15.07 -15.03
CA GLY A 262 -8.79 -15.01 -16.41
C GLY A 262 -7.97 -14.19 -17.41
N GLY A 263 -6.78 -13.71 -17.05
CA GLY A 263 -5.73 -13.27 -17.98
C GLY A 263 -5.97 -11.96 -18.76
N PHE A 264 -7.17 -11.39 -18.72
CA PHE A 264 -7.50 -10.13 -19.42
C PHE A 264 -6.90 -8.87 -18.76
N LEU A 265 -6.62 -8.92 -17.46
CA LEU A 265 -6.11 -7.79 -16.66
C LEU A 265 -4.74 -8.07 -16.02
N LYS A 266 -3.78 -8.61 -16.79
CA LYS A 266 -2.40 -8.86 -16.34
C LYS A 266 -1.59 -7.61 -15.95
N ARG A 267 -2.12 -6.40 -16.17
CA ARG A 267 -1.44 -5.12 -15.93
C ARG A 267 -2.29 -4.14 -15.13
N ALA A 268 -2.73 -4.56 -13.94
CA ALA A 268 -3.56 -3.75 -13.04
C ALA A 268 -2.82 -2.52 -12.49
N ASP A 269 -1.50 -2.61 -12.32
CA ASP A 269 -0.56 -1.51 -12.06
C ASP A 269 -0.76 -0.33 -13.03
N ALA A 270 -0.94 -0.58 -14.34
CA ALA A 270 -1.16 0.47 -15.34
C ALA A 270 -2.41 1.34 -15.05
N PHE A 271 -3.45 0.76 -14.44
CA PHE A 271 -4.63 1.51 -14.03
C PHE A 271 -4.34 2.38 -12.79
N MET A 272 -3.52 1.92 -11.85
CA MET A 272 -3.07 2.73 -10.70
C MET A 272 -2.24 3.93 -11.18
N PHE A 273 -1.37 3.74 -12.18
CA PHE A 273 -0.67 4.85 -12.83
C PHE A 273 -1.61 5.83 -13.50
N GLY A 274 -2.63 5.36 -14.21
CA GLY A 274 -3.67 6.23 -14.79
C GLY A 274 -4.39 7.06 -13.73
N ILE A 275 -4.77 6.44 -12.61
CA ILE A 275 -5.42 7.12 -11.47
C ILE A 275 -4.52 8.25 -10.93
N TRP A 276 -3.25 7.95 -10.65
CA TRP A 276 -2.29 8.94 -10.13
C TRP A 276 -1.92 10.03 -11.14
N PHE A 277 -1.82 9.69 -12.43
CA PHE A 277 -1.58 10.66 -13.49
C PHE A 277 -2.66 11.75 -13.46
N PHE A 278 -3.94 11.37 -13.36
CA PHE A 278 -5.03 12.33 -13.35
C PHE A 278 -5.18 13.08 -12.01
N THR A 279 -4.94 12.44 -10.85
CA THR A 279 -5.04 13.12 -9.54
C THR A 279 -3.89 14.12 -9.34
N LEU A 280 -2.65 13.75 -9.67
CA LEU A 280 -1.49 14.65 -9.60
C LEU A 280 -1.60 15.77 -10.63
N TYR A 281 -2.04 15.49 -11.86
CA TYR A 281 -2.37 16.52 -12.85
C TYR A 281 -3.43 17.51 -12.33
N ALA A 282 -4.49 17.01 -11.67
CA ALA A 282 -5.55 17.86 -11.15
C ALA A 282 -5.04 18.83 -10.08
N LEU A 283 -4.30 18.31 -9.08
CA LEU A 283 -3.70 19.11 -8.02
C LEU A 283 -2.67 20.11 -8.56
N LEU A 284 -1.80 19.69 -9.48
CA LEU A 284 -0.81 20.56 -10.11
C LEU A 284 -1.50 21.70 -10.87
N ASN A 285 -2.53 21.39 -11.66
CA ASN A 285 -3.30 22.40 -12.39
C ASN A 285 -4.06 23.34 -11.43
N SER A 286 -4.58 22.83 -10.31
CA SER A 286 -5.15 23.65 -9.23
C SER A 286 -4.12 24.62 -8.65
N ALA A 287 -2.97 24.11 -8.21
CA ALA A 287 -1.94 24.91 -7.56
C ALA A 287 -1.43 26.03 -8.48
N VAL A 288 -1.15 25.73 -9.75
CA VAL A 288 -0.71 26.72 -10.75
C VAL A 288 -1.81 27.73 -11.08
N PHE A 289 -3.06 27.30 -11.25
CA PHE A 289 -4.19 28.19 -11.54
C PHE A 289 -4.41 29.22 -10.42
N TYR A 290 -4.37 28.78 -9.16
CA TYR A 290 -4.54 29.69 -8.02
C TYR A 290 -3.31 30.56 -7.75
N ALA A 291 -2.10 30.07 -8.06
CA ALA A 291 -0.88 30.89 -8.04
C ALA A 291 -0.95 32.03 -9.08
N GLU A 292 -1.34 31.75 -10.33
CA GLU A 292 -1.59 32.78 -11.35
C GLU A 292 -2.65 33.79 -10.87
N MET A 293 -3.76 33.31 -10.30
CA MET A 293 -4.82 34.19 -9.79
C MET A 293 -4.33 35.13 -8.68
N LEU A 294 -3.47 34.66 -7.76
CA LEU A 294 -2.89 35.49 -6.70
C LEU A 294 -1.84 36.48 -7.23
N LEU A 295 -0.98 36.06 -8.16
CA LEU A 295 0.02 36.93 -8.77
C LEU A 295 -0.64 38.13 -9.46
N ASN A 296 -1.70 37.87 -10.25
CA ASN A 296 -2.51 38.90 -10.89
C ASN A 296 -3.18 39.84 -9.86
N GLY A 297 -3.57 39.31 -8.69
CA GLY A 297 -4.15 40.08 -7.59
C GLY A 297 -3.17 41.08 -6.97
N LEU A 298 -1.90 40.71 -6.83
CA LEU A 298 -0.83 41.56 -6.28
C LEU A 298 -0.51 42.76 -7.18
N TYR A 299 -0.53 42.58 -8.50
CA TYR A 299 -0.20 43.57 -9.52
C TYR A 299 -1.45 44.21 -10.17
N HIS A 300 -2.20 44.97 -9.37
CA HIS A 300 -3.40 45.71 -9.79
C HIS A 300 -3.13 46.91 -10.75
N ALA A 301 -2.46 46.67 -11.88
CA ALA A 301 -2.14 47.66 -12.91
C ALA A 301 -3.28 47.78 -13.95
N LYS A 302 -4.26 48.64 -13.66
CA LYS A 302 -5.56 48.82 -14.35
C LYS A 302 -5.56 49.15 -15.87
N LYS A 303 -4.44 49.03 -16.61
CA LYS A 303 -4.32 49.58 -17.99
C LYS A 303 -3.41 48.85 -19.01
N ARG A 304 -2.94 47.62 -18.77
CA ARG A 304 -2.07 46.89 -19.73
C ARG A 304 -2.37 45.38 -19.81
N GLN A 305 -3.60 45.05 -20.21
CA GLN A 305 -4.32 43.87 -19.68
C GLN A 305 -4.16 42.53 -20.43
N THR A 306 -3.48 42.48 -21.59
CA THR A 306 -3.41 41.25 -22.43
C THR A 306 -1.99 40.69 -22.59
N LEU A 307 -0.98 41.54 -22.79
CA LEU A 307 0.41 41.06 -22.93
C LEU A 307 1.02 40.67 -21.57
N TRP A 308 0.75 41.42 -20.50
CA TRP A 308 1.33 41.14 -19.17
C TRP A 308 0.83 39.82 -18.57
N LYS A 309 -0.43 39.45 -18.78
CA LYS A 309 -0.98 38.13 -18.39
C LYS A 309 -0.19 36.94 -18.92
N LYS A 310 0.40 37.05 -20.12
CA LYS A 310 1.26 35.99 -20.68
C LYS A 310 2.58 35.86 -19.93
N TRP A 311 3.17 36.99 -19.52
CA TRP A 311 4.40 37.03 -18.73
C TRP A 311 4.19 36.59 -17.28
N GLU A 312 3.07 36.98 -16.66
CA GLU A 312 2.70 36.54 -15.30
C GLU A 312 2.55 35.02 -15.24
N ARG A 313 1.83 34.41 -16.19
CA ARG A 313 1.75 32.95 -16.29
C ARG A 313 3.12 32.32 -16.56
N ALA A 314 3.90 32.84 -17.51
CA ALA A 314 5.25 32.33 -17.78
C ALA A 314 6.15 32.36 -16.53
N ALA A 315 6.08 33.42 -15.72
CA ALA A 315 6.84 33.52 -14.46
C ALA A 315 6.43 32.45 -13.43
N VAL A 316 5.13 32.17 -13.25
CA VAL A 316 4.67 31.07 -12.38
C VAL A 316 5.21 29.73 -12.88
N PHE A 317 5.12 29.46 -14.19
CA PHE A 317 5.63 28.21 -14.76
C PHE A 317 7.15 28.06 -14.62
N SER A 318 7.92 29.12 -14.85
CA SER A 318 9.37 29.12 -14.63
C SER A 318 9.74 28.87 -13.17
N ALA A 319 8.98 29.44 -12.22
CA ALA A 319 9.19 29.19 -10.80
C ALA A 319 8.84 27.74 -10.40
N VAL A 320 7.73 27.19 -10.91
CA VAL A 320 7.31 25.81 -10.67
C VAL A 320 8.31 24.81 -11.27
N PHE A 321 8.80 25.05 -12.48
CA PHE A 321 9.87 24.26 -13.10
C PHE A 321 11.15 24.29 -12.25
N GLY A 322 11.60 25.49 -11.84
CA GLY A 322 12.79 25.64 -10.99
C GLY A 322 12.66 24.90 -9.66
N VAL A 323 11.51 24.97 -9.00
CA VAL A 323 11.24 24.24 -7.75
C VAL A 323 11.19 22.72 -7.97
N ALA A 324 10.56 22.24 -9.05
CA ALA A 324 10.54 20.80 -9.37
C ALA A 324 11.95 20.24 -9.63
N VAL A 325 12.81 21.01 -10.32
CA VAL A 325 14.23 20.67 -10.52
C VAL A 325 15.03 20.69 -9.21
N LEU A 326 14.76 21.62 -8.30
CA LEU A 326 15.38 21.60 -6.97
C LEU A 326 15.05 20.31 -6.21
N PHE A 327 13.81 19.83 -6.26
CA PHE A 327 13.43 18.55 -5.63
C PHE A 327 14.08 17.34 -6.29
N TYR A 328 14.20 17.34 -7.62
CA TYR A 328 14.86 16.26 -8.36
C TYR A 328 16.36 16.15 -8.03
N ASN A 329 17.06 17.29 -7.96
CA ASN A 329 18.52 17.31 -7.80
C ASN A 329 19.01 16.85 -6.42
N ALA A 330 18.19 16.90 -5.37
CA ALA A 330 18.60 16.49 -4.03
C ALA A 330 17.43 16.00 -3.17
N LYS A 331 17.54 14.75 -2.65
CA LYS A 331 16.60 14.19 -1.67
C LYS A 331 16.50 15.02 -0.39
N GLU A 332 17.55 15.75 -0.01
CA GLU A 332 17.52 16.69 1.13
C GLU A 332 16.46 17.79 0.96
N ASN A 333 16.16 18.20 -0.27
CA ASN A 333 15.16 19.24 -0.53
C ASN A 333 13.75 18.75 -0.24
N THR A 334 13.42 17.47 -0.46
CA THR A 334 12.10 16.94 -0.08
C THR A 334 11.94 16.92 1.43
N VAL A 335 12.97 16.50 2.17
CA VAL A 335 13.00 16.56 3.65
C VAL A 335 12.91 18.00 4.16
N LEU A 336 13.55 18.96 3.49
CA LEU A 336 13.43 20.39 3.83
C LEU A 336 12.02 20.92 3.58
N TYR A 337 11.35 20.50 2.50
CA TYR A 337 9.97 20.88 2.19
C TYR A 337 8.96 20.25 3.16
N GLU A 338 9.17 19.01 3.59
CA GLU A 338 8.41 18.41 4.69
C GLU A 338 8.57 19.24 5.97
N LYS A 339 9.81 19.54 6.39
CA LYS A 339 10.07 20.43 7.55
C LYS A 339 9.40 21.81 7.37
N PHE A 340 9.40 22.38 6.16
CA PHE A 340 8.67 23.60 5.86
C PHE A 340 7.16 23.43 6.07
N LEU A 341 6.53 22.39 5.53
CA LEU A 341 5.10 22.12 5.73
C LEU A 341 4.76 21.97 7.22
N TRP A 342 5.58 21.22 7.95
CA TRP A 342 5.41 20.94 9.37
C TRP A 342 5.51 22.19 10.26
N TYR A 343 6.54 23.01 10.10
CA TYR A 343 6.81 24.12 11.03
C TYR A 343 6.31 25.49 10.54
N ILE A 344 6.08 25.67 9.24
CA ILE A 344 5.78 26.98 8.64
C ILE A 344 4.52 26.93 7.77
N GLY A 345 4.45 26.02 6.80
CA GLY A 345 3.40 25.95 5.79
C GLY A 345 2.01 25.70 6.35
N THR A 346 1.78 24.55 6.98
CA THR A 346 0.49 24.20 7.57
C THR A 346 0.12 25.09 8.78
N PRO A 347 1.05 25.49 9.66
CA PRO A 347 0.77 26.53 10.66
C PRO A 347 0.32 27.86 10.05
N PHE A 348 0.93 28.32 8.95
CA PHE A 348 0.49 29.51 8.20
C PHE A 348 -0.93 29.33 7.62
N LEU A 349 -1.23 28.16 7.03
CA LEU A 349 -2.57 27.85 6.50
C LEU A 349 -3.67 27.94 7.57
N VAL A 350 -3.37 27.53 8.81
CA VAL A 350 -4.30 27.62 9.95
C VAL A 350 -4.35 29.02 10.54
N PHE A 351 -3.20 29.68 10.69
CA PHE A 351 -3.09 30.99 11.33
C PHE A 351 -3.90 32.08 10.61
N VAL A 352 -3.88 32.12 9.27
CA VAL A 352 -4.59 33.17 8.52
C VAL A 352 -6.12 33.13 8.72
N PRO A 353 -6.81 31.97 8.61
CA PRO A 353 -8.21 31.84 9.00
C PRO A 353 -8.49 32.19 10.47
N VAL A 354 -7.61 31.85 11.43
CA VAL A 354 -7.76 32.30 12.83
C VAL A 354 -7.75 33.83 12.92
N VAL A 355 -6.80 34.51 12.26
CA VAL A 355 -6.74 35.98 12.23
C VAL A 355 -8.01 36.57 11.63
N PHE A 356 -8.52 36.02 10.52
CA PHE A 356 -9.78 36.50 9.92
C PHE A 356 -10.99 36.23 10.82
N ALA A 357 -11.05 35.09 11.52
CA ALA A 357 -12.09 34.79 12.49
C ALA A 357 -12.09 35.79 13.66
N VAL A 358 -10.92 36.09 14.24
CA VAL A 358 -10.77 37.07 15.33
C VAL A 358 -11.15 38.48 14.86
N ILE A 359 -10.68 38.92 13.68
CA ILE A 359 -11.06 40.22 13.09
C ILE A 359 -12.58 40.29 12.86
N ARG A 360 -13.19 39.21 12.36
CA ARG A 360 -14.64 39.13 12.14
C ARG A 360 -15.43 39.24 13.44
N TYR A 361 -15.04 38.49 14.47
CA TYR A 361 -15.66 38.56 15.80
C TYR A 361 -15.54 39.96 16.41
N ALA A 362 -14.34 40.57 16.36
CA ALA A 362 -14.11 41.93 16.85
C ALA A 362 -14.94 42.98 16.09
N ARG A 363 -15.09 42.84 14.76
CA ARG A 363 -15.94 43.73 13.92
C ARG A 363 -17.44 43.54 14.18
N GLN A 364 -17.89 42.38 14.66
CA GLN A 364 -19.28 42.17 15.10
C GLN A 364 -19.56 42.84 16.47
N GLY A 365 -18.53 43.04 17.31
CA GLY A 365 -18.68 43.59 18.66
C GLY A 365 -18.55 45.12 18.81
N LYS A 366 -17.90 45.85 17.89
CA LYS A 366 -17.68 47.30 18.03
C LYS A 366 -17.73 48.08 16.72
N GLN A 367 -18.55 49.15 16.70
CA GLN A 367 -18.29 50.28 15.80
C GLN A 367 -16.97 50.97 16.18
N LYS A 368 -16.18 51.32 15.16
CA LYS A 368 -15.03 52.24 15.16
C LYS A 368 -14.07 52.22 16.38
N LYS A 369 -12.88 51.67 16.16
CA LYS A 369 -11.64 52.49 16.16
C LYS A 369 -10.49 51.76 15.44
N HIS A 370 -9.66 52.54 14.73
CA HIS A 370 -8.41 52.04 14.16
C HIS A 370 -7.41 51.71 15.27
N LEU A 371 -6.64 50.64 15.09
CA LEU A 371 -5.38 50.42 15.80
C LEU A 371 -4.31 50.04 14.78
N ARG A 372 -3.15 50.71 14.84
CA ARG A 372 -2.00 50.52 13.94
C ARG A 372 -0.92 49.65 14.60
N SER A 373 -0.03 49.15 13.76
CA SER A 373 0.90 48.03 13.98
C SER A 373 2.21 48.34 14.70
N GLY A 374 2.88 47.27 15.13
CA GLY A 374 4.32 47.05 15.11
C GLY A 374 4.60 45.57 15.45
N ALA A 375 5.55 44.78 14.91
CA ALA A 375 6.58 44.79 13.85
C ALA A 375 7.79 43.93 14.34
N ILE A 376 8.74 43.50 13.46
CA ILE A 376 9.93 42.58 13.62
C ILE A 376 9.67 41.13 13.10
N ILE A 377 10.58 40.35 12.46
CA ILE A 377 11.66 40.61 11.43
C ILE A 377 12.13 39.30 10.73
N CYS A 378 12.58 39.38 9.45
CA CYS A 378 13.49 38.53 8.62
C CYS A 378 13.09 38.63 7.11
N VAL A 379 13.90 38.46 6.04
CA VAL A 379 15.23 37.86 5.67
C VAL A 379 15.08 36.43 5.07
N LEU A 380 15.11 36.13 3.75
CA LEU A 380 16.07 36.34 2.60
C LEU A 380 17.24 35.30 2.58
N LEU A 381 17.78 34.74 1.46
CA LEU A 381 17.61 34.88 -0.02
C LEU A 381 18.27 33.68 -0.80
N GLY A 382 18.05 33.53 -2.13
CA GLY A 382 18.85 32.69 -3.09
C GLY A 382 18.03 31.62 -3.86
N LEU A 383 18.04 31.37 -5.19
CA LEU A 383 18.83 31.63 -6.43
C LEU A 383 19.90 30.60 -6.90
N THR A 384 19.60 30.03 -8.09
CA THR A 384 20.45 29.48 -9.18
C THR A 384 21.23 28.15 -9.02
N GLY A 385 21.04 27.28 -10.03
CA GLY A 385 21.87 26.11 -10.35
C GLY A 385 21.22 25.22 -11.42
N LEU A 386 21.64 25.34 -12.69
CA LEU A 386 21.20 24.50 -13.82
C LEU A 386 22.42 24.03 -14.63
N SER A 387 22.56 22.72 -14.83
CA SER A 387 23.28 22.12 -15.98
C SER A 387 23.21 20.59 -15.92
N GLY A 388 22.97 19.93 -17.06
CA GLY A 388 23.19 18.48 -17.21
C GLY A 388 22.05 17.76 -17.95
N CYS A 389 22.13 17.71 -19.27
CA CYS A 389 21.40 16.72 -20.08
C CYS A 389 22.37 15.65 -20.55
N ALA A 390 21.93 14.40 -20.54
CA ALA A 390 22.40 13.34 -21.41
C ALA A 390 21.18 12.52 -21.85
N THR A 391 21.20 12.06 -23.10
CA THR A 391 20.17 11.22 -23.71
C THR A 391 20.81 9.89 -24.09
N ALA A 392 20.16 8.78 -23.77
CA ALA A 392 20.48 7.46 -24.30
C ALA A 392 19.33 7.00 -25.23
N GLU A 393 19.64 6.17 -26.21
CA GLU A 393 18.67 5.61 -27.16
C GLU A 393 18.17 4.22 -26.69
N LEU A 394 17.03 3.77 -27.22
CA LEU A 394 16.34 2.56 -26.78
C LEU A 394 17.02 1.26 -27.27
N GLU A 395 17.10 0.25 -26.40
CA GLU A 395 17.51 -1.13 -26.75
C GLU A 395 16.34 -2.14 -26.77
N GLU A 396 16.56 -3.26 -27.47
CA GLU A 396 15.63 -4.40 -27.54
C GLU A 396 15.70 -5.26 -26.27
N ARG A 397 14.54 -5.58 -25.69
CA ARG A 397 14.41 -6.33 -24.43
C ARG A 397 14.11 -7.81 -24.65
N ASN A 398 14.65 -8.66 -23.78
CA ASN A 398 14.38 -10.10 -23.75
C ASN A 398 13.77 -10.51 -22.40
N PHE A 399 12.74 -11.36 -22.39
CA PHE A 399 11.91 -11.61 -21.20
C PHE A 399 12.05 -13.05 -20.67
N PRO A 400 12.96 -13.32 -19.71
CA PRO A 400 13.07 -14.63 -19.06
C PRO A 400 11.88 -14.90 -18.13
N ILE A 401 11.50 -16.17 -18.04
CA ILE A 401 10.29 -16.64 -17.34
C ILE A 401 10.65 -17.36 -16.02
N GLU A 402 11.86 -17.90 -15.91
CA GLU A 402 12.37 -18.68 -14.78
C GLU A 402 13.89 -18.48 -14.62
N MET A 403 14.41 -18.73 -13.41
CA MET A 403 15.82 -18.56 -13.04
C MET A 403 16.21 -19.59 -11.98
N ALA A 404 17.43 -20.14 -12.07
CA ALA A 404 18.10 -20.90 -11.02
C ALA A 404 19.20 -20.03 -10.40
N VAL A 405 19.43 -20.14 -9.09
CA VAL A 405 20.48 -19.39 -8.38
C VAL A 405 21.26 -20.36 -7.48
N ASN A 406 22.52 -20.56 -7.82
CA ASN A 406 23.40 -21.54 -7.19
C ASN A 406 24.39 -20.88 -6.22
N ASP A 407 24.99 -19.74 -6.62
CA ASP A 407 25.85 -18.92 -5.76
C ASP A 407 25.80 -17.41 -6.12
N MET A 408 26.35 -16.58 -5.23
CA MET A 408 26.39 -15.11 -5.40
C MET A 408 27.36 -14.63 -6.48
N GLU A 409 28.44 -15.36 -6.79
CA GLU A 409 29.40 -14.96 -7.83
C GLU A 409 28.81 -15.15 -9.23
N GLN A 410 28.11 -16.27 -9.45
CA GLN A 410 27.32 -16.51 -10.66
C GLN A 410 26.18 -15.49 -10.78
N PHE A 411 25.45 -15.21 -9.70
CA PHE A 411 24.38 -14.21 -9.70
C PHE A 411 24.89 -12.80 -10.04
N ASP A 412 25.99 -12.35 -9.42
CA ASP A 412 26.61 -11.05 -9.73
C ASP A 412 27.13 -11.01 -11.18
N MET A 413 27.74 -12.10 -11.67
CA MET A 413 28.19 -12.22 -13.06
C MET A 413 27.05 -12.17 -14.09
N GLU A 414 25.98 -12.93 -13.87
CA GLU A 414 24.85 -13.08 -14.80
C GLU A 414 23.82 -11.94 -14.70
N TRP A 415 23.82 -11.15 -13.61
CA TRP A 415 22.78 -10.17 -13.36
C TRP A 415 23.24 -8.76 -12.97
N LEU A 416 24.43 -8.58 -12.37
CA LEU A 416 25.04 -7.24 -12.23
C LEU A 416 25.88 -6.87 -13.46
N ASN A 417 26.61 -7.82 -14.03
CA ASN A 417 27.55 -7.57 -15.15
C ASN A 417 26.97 -7.87 -16.54
N ALA A 418 25.77 -8.45 -16.63
CA ALA A 418 25.07 -8.64 -17.91
C ALA A 418 24.75 -7.30 -18.60
N ASP A 419 24.46 -6.25 -17.83
CA ASP A 419 24.22 -4.88 -18.33
C ASP A 419 25.46 -4.27 -19.03
N GLU A 420 26.67 -4.80 -18.79
CA GLU A 420 27.92 -4.32 -19.42
C GLU A 420 28.39 -5.19 -20.61
N THR A 421 27.78 -6.36 -20.86
CA THR A 421 28.35 -7.39 -21.74
C THR A 421 27.59 -7.66 -23.05
N GLY A 422 26.48 -6.95 -23.34
CA GLY A 422 25.85 -6.97 -24.67
C GLY A 422 24.68 -5.98 -24.85
N ASN A 423 24.35 -5.66 -26.11
CA ASN A 423 23.29 -4.71 -26.50
C ASN A 423 21.85 -5.22 -26.28
N ARG A 424 21.56 -5.86 -25.14
CA ARG A 424 20.25 -6.45 -24.81
C ARG A 424 19.98 -6.40 -23.32
N VAL A 425 19.18 -5.42 -22.90
CA VAL A 425 18.64 -5.37 -21.53
C VAL A 425 17.68 -6.55 -21.30
N VAL A 426 17.93 -7.33 -20.25
CA VAL A 426 17.07 -8.45 -19.87
C VAL A 426 15.96 -7.92 -18.94
N ASP A 427 14.70 -8.09 -19.35
CA ASP A 427 13.54 -7.55 -18.64
C ASP A 427 12.81 -8.66 -17.88
N TYR A 428 13.06 -8.69 -16.57
CA TYR A 428 12.59 -9.74 -15.67
C TYR A 428 11.11 -9.58 -15.25
N SER A 429 10.37 -8.60 -15.79
CA SER A 429 8.97 -8.31 -15.41
C SER A 429 7.96 -9.44 -15.68
N HIS A 430 8.37 -10.49 -16.39
CA HIS A 430 7.60 -11.69 -16.67
C HIS A 430 8.06 -12.94 -15.90
N MET A 431 9.01 -12.81 -14.95
CA MET A 431 9.51 -13.94 -14.16
C MET A 431 8.43 -14.53 -13.25
N LYS A 432 8.17 -15.82 -13.41
CA LYS A 432 7.12 -16.57 -12.70
C LYS A 432 7.64 -17.28 -11.45
N VAL A 433 8.81 -17.91 -11.56
CA VAL A 433 9.40 -18.75 -10.51
C VAL A 433 10.91 -18.52 -10.44
N ILE A 434 11.43 -18.40 -9.22
CA ILE A 434 12.85 -18.51 -8.90
C ILE A 434 13.06 -19.86 -8.19
N LEU A 435 13.99 -20.66 -8.71
CA LEU A 435 14.51 -21.86 -8.06
C LEU A 435 15.84 -21.51 -7.40
N LEU A 436 15.99 -21.89 -6.13
CA LEU A 436 17.20 -21.65 -5.34
C LEU A 436 17.85 -22.99 -4.96
N ASP A 437 19.17 -23.07 -5.08
CA ASP A 437 19.93 -24.20 -4.52
C ASP A 437 19.76 -24.26 -3.00
N GLN A 438 19.61 -25.45 -2.44
CA GLN A 438 19.53 -25.67 -1.00
C GLN A 438 20.68 -25.01 -0.25
N LYS A 439 21.91 -25.12 -0.75
CA LYS A 439 23.11 -24.56 -0.10
C LYS A 439 23.11 -23.02 -0.10
N PHE A 440 22.54 -22.42 -1.14
CA PHE A 440 22.36 -20.98 -1.23
C PHE A 440 21.28 -20.49 -0.24
N TRP A 441 20.16 -21.22 -0.23
CA TRP A 441 19.01 -20.97 0.64
C TRP A 441 19.34 -21.06 2.14
N GLU A 442 20.19 -22.01 2.53
CA GLU A 442 20.63 -22.20 3.92
C GLU A 442 21.67 -21.14 4.38
N ASP A 443 22.31 -20.40 3.46
CA ASP A 443 23.21 -19.28 3.80
C ASP A 443 22.43 -17.97 3.96
N ALA A 444 22.07 -17.68 5.20
CA ALA A 444 21.36 -16.45 5.59
C ALA A 444 22.02 -15.16 5.08
N LYS A 445 23.36 -15.11 4.98
CA LYS A 445 24.06 -13.90 4.52
C LYS A 445 23.95 -13.71 3.01
N ASN A 446 24.00 -14.80 2.24
CA ASN A 446 23.76 -14.75 0.81
C ASN A 446 22.29 -14.38 0.54
N MET A 447 21.34 -14.97 1.26
CA MET A 447 19.92 -14.65 1.16
C MET A 447 19.60 -13.19 1.50
N ASP A 448 20.16 -12.63 2.59
CA ASP A 448 20.00 -11.20 2.92
C ASP A 448 20.53 -10.31 1.78
N THR A 449 21.71 -10.63 1.23
CA THR A 449 22.34 -9.87 0.14
C THR A 449 21.52 -9.96 -1.15
N PHE A 450 21.08 -11.16 -1.52
CA PHE A 450 20.24 -11.47 -2.68
C PHE A 450 18.92 -10.68 -2.66
N LEU A 451 18.21 -10.70 -1.53
CA LEU A 451 16.97 -9.95 -1.35
C LEU A 451 17.20 -8.43 -1.40
N GLU A 452 18.31 -7.91 -0.85
CA GLU A 452 18.63 -6.49 -0.91
C GLU A 452 18.90 -6.01 -2.36
N ILE A 453 19.54 -6.82 -3.20
CA ILE A 453 19.78 -6.47 -4.62
C ILE A 453 18.47 -6.55 -5.42
N LEU A 454 17.65 -7.59 -5.22
CA LEU A 454 16.34 -7.74 -5.87
C LEU A 454 15.36 -6.61 -5.53
N GLU A 455 15.31 -6.16 -4.28
CA GLU A 455 14.46 -5.01 -3.90
C GLU A 455 14.97 -3.69 -4.50
N LYS A 456 16.29 -3.52 -4.65
CA LYS A 456 16.90 -2.31 -5.24
C LYS A 456 16.71 -2.19 -6.76
N LYS A 457 16.99 -3.25 -7.53
CA LYS A 457 16.82 -3.23 -9.00
C LYS A 457 15.33 -3.17 -9.38
N SER A 458 14.44 -3.85 -8.62
CA SER A 458 12.98 -3.81 -8.84
C SER A 458 12.54 -4.23 -10.25
N ASP A 459 13.29 -5.16 -10.85
CA ASP A 459 13.01 -5.75 -12.17
C ASP A 459 12.27 -7.09 -12.07
N VAL A 460 12.41 -7.81 -10.95
CA VAL A 460 11.65 -9.03 -10.66
C VAL A 460 10.31 -8.68 -9.97
N PRO A 461 9.17 -9.22 -10.44
CA PRO A 461 7.86 -9.04 -9.81
C PRO A 461 7.79 -9.54 -8.36
N ARG A 462 7.00 -8.87 -7.51
CA ARG A 462 6.76 -9.36 -6.14
C ARG A 462 5.87 -10.60 -6.05
N ASN A 463 5.17 -10.98 -7.13
CA ASN A 463 4.35 -12.20 -7.21
C ASN A 463 5.08 -13.37 -7.91
N THR A 464 6.38 -13.24 -8.18
CA THR A 464 7.23 -14.37 -8.57
C THR A 464 7.30 -15.37 -7.41
N TYR A 465 6.96 -16.63 -7.68
CA TYR A 465 7.00 -17.73 -6.72
C TYR A 465 8.44 -18.16 -6.43
N LEU A 466 8.64 -18.79 -5.27
CA LEU A 466 9.94 -19.31 -4.82
C LEU A 466 9.83 -20.81 -4.52
N ALA A 467 10.83 -21.55 -4.96
CA ALA A 467 11.01 -22.96 -4.65
C ALA A 467 12.50 -23.29 -4.45
N VAL A 468 12.79 -24.35 -3.71
CA VAL A 468 14.16 -24.82 -3.40
C VAL A 468 14.37 -26.20 -4.01
N ALA A 469 15.59 -26.51 -4.44
CA ALA A 469 15.99 -27.85 -4.91
C ALA A 469 17.41 -28.20 -4.43
N GLU A 470 17.81 -29.48 -4.50
CA GLU A 470 19.22 -29.87 -4.25
C GLU A 470 20.17 -29.25 -5.29
N ASP A 471 19.70 -29.18 -6.54
CA ASP A 471 20.35 -28.59 -7.71
C ASP A 471 19.25 -27.94 -8.58
N ALA A 472 19.15 -26.61 -8.51
CA ALA A 472 18.14 -25.82 -9.22
C ALA A 472 18.36 -25.82 -10.74
N GLU A 473 19.61 -25.92 -11.20
CA GLU A 473 19.94 -25.97 -12.63
C GLU A 473 19.55 -27.32 -13.24
N ALA A 474 19.71 -28.43 -12.51
CA ALA A 474 19.23 -29.75 -12.91
C ALA A 474 17.71 -29.75 -13.09
N ILE A 475 16.95 -29.13 -12.17
CA ILE A 475 15.49 -29.01 -12.28
C ILE A 475 15.08 -28.20 -13.53
N LEU A 476 15.75 -27.07 -13.83
CA LEU A 476 15.49 -26.33 -15.07
C LEU A 476 15.81 -27.15 -16.33
N ASN A 477 16.88 -27.95 -16.30
CA ASN A 477 17.27 -28.80 -17.42
C ASN A 477 16.24 -29.88 -17.80
N ILE A 478 15.29 -30.22 -16.91
CA ILE A 478 14.16 -31.13 -17.18
C ILE A 478 13.30 -30.62 -18.36
N GLN A 479 13.24 -29.29 -18.58
CA GLN A 479 12.44 -28.64 -19.64
C GLN A 479 12.57 -29.32 -21.02
N LYS A 480 13.74 -29.89 -21.33
CA LYS A 480 14.01 -30.64 -22.58
C LYS A 480 13.06 -31.83 -22.82
N ASN A 481 12.31 -32.27 -21.80
CA ASN A 481 11.32 -33.35 -21.86
C ASN A 481 9.86 -32.86 -21.66
N MET A 482 9.61 -31.55 -21.60
CA MET A 482 8.30 -30.95 -21.29
C MET A 482 7.78 -30.09 -22.46
N GLU A 483 6.44 -29.93 -22.56
CA GLU A 483 5.82 -29.06 -23.58
C GLU A 483 5.90 -27.57 -23.21
N GLU A 484 5.97 -27.27 -21.90
CA GLU A 484 6.03 -25.93 -21.34
C GLU A 484 7.27 -25.73 -20.46
N SER A 485 7.58 -24.49 -20.10
CA SER A 485 8.72 -24.15 -19.23
C SER A 485 8.48 -24.59 -17.78
N VAL A 486 9.55 -24.86 -17.02
CA VAL A 486 9.45 -25.39 -15.65
C VAL A 486 8.70 -24.41 -14.72
N GLY A 487 8.98 -23.11 -14.86
CA GLY A 487 8.29 -22.05 -14.13
C GLY A 487 6.84 -21.84 -14.58
N THR A 488 6.47 -22.21 -15.80
CA THR A 488 5.05 -22.21 -16.23
C THR A 488 4.30 -23.41 -15.63
N TYR A 489 4.92 -24.59 -15.65
CA TYR A 489 4.35 -25.79 -15.04
C TYR A 489 4.16 -25.65 -13.52
N LEU A 490 5.16 -25.09 -12.82
CA LEU A 490 5.07 -24.83 -11.38
C LEU A 490 4.04 -23.73 -11.05
N GLU A 491 3.95 -22.66 -11.85
CA GLU A 491 2.88 -21.64 -11.70
C GLU A 491 1.49 -22.26 -11.84
N ASP A 492 1.25 -23.07 -12.88
CA ASP A 492 -0.04 -23.74 -13.08
C ASP A 492 -0.35 -24.75 -11.96
N TYR A 493 0.66 -25.48 -11.48
CA TYR A 493 0.52 -26.37 -10.33
C TYR A 493 0.08 -25.62 -9.06
N PHE A 494 0.72 -24.49 -8.76
CA PHE A 494 0.42 -23.65 -7.59
C PHE A 494 -0.90 -22.87 -7.70
N GLU A 495 -1.36 -22.53 -8.92
CA GLU A 495 -2.58 -21.76 -9.12
C GLU A 495 -3.84 -22.62 -9.37
N ASN A 496 -3.71 -23.79 -9.99
CA ASN A 496 -4.85 -24.54 -10.54
C ASN A 496 -4.89 -26.05 -10.20
N VAL A 497 -3.79 -26.68 -9.77
CA VAL A 497 -3.73 -28.15 -9.54
C VAL A 497 -3.68 -28.52 -8.05
N SER A 498 -3.07 -27.67 -7.22
CA SER A 498 -2.95 -27.93 -5.78
C SER A 498 -4.23 -27.59 -5.01
N GLU A 499 -4.58 -28.42 -4.02
CA GLU A 499 -5.63 -28.15 -3.02
C GLU A 499 -5.26 -27.00 -2.05
N ILE A 500 -4.00 -26.54 -2.10
CA ILE A 500 -3.48 -25.39 -1.37
C ILE A 500 -3.81 -24.12 -2.14
N LYS A 501 -4.43 -23.15 -1.47
CA LYS A 501 -4.75 -21.84 -2.04
C LYS A 501 -3.49 -21.13 -2.52
N LYS A 502 -3.54 -20.60 -3.75
CA LYS A 502 -2.44 -19.86 -4.40
C LYS A 502 -1.78 -18.75 -3.56
N THR A 503 -2.50 -18.17 -2.58
CA THR A 503 -2.04 -17.11 -1.66
C THR A 503 -1.21 -17.64 -0.48
N ALA A 504 -1.12 -18.96 -0.32
CA ALA A 504 -0.26 -19.62 0.66
C ALA A 504 1.14 -19.96 0.11
N TYR A 505 1.25 -20.14 -1.21
CA TYR A 505 2.53 -20.40 -1.87
C TYR A 505 3.45 -19.17 -1.78
N PRO A 506 4.67 -19.33 -1.24
CA PRO A 506 5.58 -18.21 -1.03
C PRO A 506 5.99 -17.51 -2.32
N THR A 507 5.89 -16.19 -2.29
CA THR A 507 6.38 -15.30 -3.34
C THR A 507 7.52 -14.44 -2.83
N LEU A 508 8.31 -13.87 -3.73
CA LEU A 508 9.38 -12.92 -3.40
C LEU A 508 8.85 -11.74 -2.55
N GLY A 509 7.62 -11.29 -2.83
CA GLY A 509 6.91 -10.30 -2.04
C GLY A 509 6.62 -10.72 -0.60
N MET A 510 6.36 -12.01 -0.34
CA MET A 510 6.17 -12.56 1.01
C MET A 510 7.48 -12.71 1.77
N LEU A 511 8.60 -13.03 1.09
CA LEU A 511 9.92 -13.05 1.72
C LEU A 511 10.32 -11.65 2.23
N TYR A 512 10.19 -10.61 1.40
CA TYR A 512 10.44 -9.23 1.83
C TYR A 512 9.56 -8.85 3.03
N GLN A 513 8.28 -9.26 3.02
CA GLN A 513 7.37 -9.01 4.15
C GLN A 513 7.84 -9.71 5.43
N GLU A 514 8.30 -10.97 5.36
CA GLU A 514 8.73 -11.68 6.57
C GLU A 514 10.11 -11.23 7.06
N GLN A 515 11.02 -10.83 6.16
CA GLN A 515 12.31 -10.24 6.51
C GLN A 515 12.13 -8.94 7.32
N GLU A 516 11.17 -8.10 6.92
CA GLU A 516 10.82 -6.83 7.57
C GLU A 516 9.94 -6.99 8.81
N ASN A 517 8.86 -7.78 8.72
CA ASN A 517 7.88 -7.89 9.81
C ASN A 517 8.28 -8.90 10.89
N LYS A 518 8.98 -9.99 10.53
CA LYS A 518 9.39 -11.09 11.41
C LYS A 518 8.23 -11.67 12.23
N MET A 519 7.15 -12.08 11.56
CA MET A 519 5.88 -12.52 12.17
C MET A 519 5.38 -13.91 11.73
N GLU A 520 5.58 -14.31 10.48
CA GLU A 520 5.03 -15.54 9.91
C GLU A 520 6.06 -16.68 9.81
N THR A 521 5.57 -17.91 9.80
CA THR A 521 6.31 -19.06 9.24
C THR A 521 5.81 -19.30 7.83
N LEU A 522 6.71 -19.30 6.85
CA LEU A 522 6.45 -19.61 5.44
C LEU A 522 6.97 -21.02 5.12
N PHE A 523 6.23 -21.78 4.32
CA PHE A 523 6.61 -23.12 3.88
C PHE A 523 6.95 -23.07 2.38
N ILE A 524 8.25 -23.04 2.06
CA ILE A 524 8.75 -22.95 0.69
C ILE A 524 8.75 -24.34 0.05
N PRO A 525 8.12 -24.55 -1.12
CA PRO A 525 8.14 -25.84 -1.81
C PRO A 525 9.57 -26.33 -2.09
N TYR A 526 9.85 -27.57 -1.74
CA TYR A 526 11.06 -28.28 -2.16
C TYR A 526 10.74 -29.20 -3.34
N VAL A 527 11.48 -29.03 -4.43
CA VAL A 527 11.19 -29.63 -5.74
C VAL A 527 12.27 -30.64 -6.13
N GLU A 528 11.83 -31.85 -6.48
CA GLU A 528 12.70 -32.95 -6.95
C GLU A 528 12.25 -33.42 -8.35
N GLU A 529 13.15 -34.10 -9.09
CA GLU A 529 12.78 -34.80 -10.34
C GLU A 529 12.11 -36.13 -10.01
N VAL A 530 10.82 -36.26 -10.37
CA VAL A 530 10.08 -37.53 -10.32
C VAL A 530 9.48 -37.80 -11.70
N ASP A 531 9.78 -38.96 -12.28
CA ASP A 531 9.34 -39.36 -13.63
C ASP A 531 9.55 -38.29 -14.72
N LYS A 532 10.70 -37.60 -14.67
CA LYS A 532 11.08 -36.47 -15.54
C LYS A 532 10.15 -35.25 -15.47
N LYS A 533 9.57 -35.00 -14.30
CA LYS A 533 8.82 -33.79 -13.98
C LYS A 533 9.27 -33.21 -12.65
N PRO A 534 9.26 -31.87 -12.49
CA PRO A 534 9.44 -31.24 -11.19
C PRO A 534 8.22 -31.55 -10.31
N VAL A 535 8.43 -32.13 -9.13
CA VAL A 535 7.37 -32.46 -8.18
C VAL A 535 7.72 -31.89 -6.81
N VAL A 536 6.75 -31.26 -6.13
CA VAL A 536 6.92 -30.81 -4.74
C VAL A 536 6.82 -32.02 -3.83
N THR A 537 7.91 -32.37 -3.15
CA THR A 537 7.97 -33.56 -2.28
C THR A 537 8.00 -33.20 -0.79
N GLN A 538 8.59 -32.05 -0.44
CA GLN A 538 8.75 -31.55 0.93
C GLN A 538 8.66 -30.01 0.96
N TYR A 539 8.86 -29.41 2.14
CA TYR A 539 8.86 -27.95 2.31
C TYR A 539 9.99 -27.49 3.22
N TYR A 540 10.65 -26.37 2.88
CA TYR A 540 11.52 -25.64 3.80
C TYR A 540 10.71 -24.68 4.67
N ALA A 541 10.92 -24.70 5.99
CA ALA A 541 10.41 -23.65 6.85
C ALA A 541 11.31 -22.41 6.78
N TRP A 542 10.72 -21.24 6.53
CA TRP A 542 11.35 -19.93 6.65
C TRP A 542 10.63 -19.10 7.70
N LYS A 543 11.36 -18.57 8.69
CA LYS A 543 10.77 -17.74 9.75
C LYS A 543 11.79 -16.73 10.24
N ARG A 544 11.34 -15.52 10.61
CA ARG A 544 12.19 -14.43 11.15
C ARG A 544 13.32 -13.95 10.24
N GLY A 545 13.28 -14.30 8.95
CA GLY A 545 14.33 -14.02 7.97
C GLY A 545 15.41 -15.09 7.84
N GLU A 546 15.21 -16.29 8.40
CA GLU A 546 16.18 -17.39 8.35
C GLU A 546 15.49 -18.72 7.97
N ALA A 547 16.24 -19.62 7.34
CA ALA A 547 15.82 -21.00 7.09
C ALA A 547 15.84 -21.80 8.40
N ALA A 548 14.73 -22.47 8.72
CA ALA A 548 14.52 -23.23 9.96
C ALA A 548 14.52 -24.75 9.76
N GLY A 549 14.94 -25.22 8.58
CA GLY A 549 15.07 -26.64 8.23
C GLY A 549 13.92 -27.20 7.40
N MET A 550 14.06 -28.47 7.03
CA MET A 550 13.10 -29.24 6.23
C MET A 550 11.90 -29.72 7.07
N ILE A 551 10.75 -29.72 6.43
CA ILE A 551 9.45 -30.13 6.96
C ILE A 551 8.83 -31.09 5.93
N ASP A 552 8.32 -32.23 6.42
CA ASP A 552 7.64 -33.18 5.56
C ASP A 552 6.28 -32.66 5.05
N SER A 553 5.81 -33.24 3.95
CA SER A 553 4.57 -32.80 3.31
C SER A 553 3.34 -32.93 4.23
N GLN A 554 3.27 -33.91 5.14
CA GLN A 554 2.11 -34.08 6.04
C GLN A 554 2.04 -32.93 7.06
N THR A 555 3.18 -32.59 7.66
CA THR A 555 3.30 -31.44 8.56
C THR A 555 2.99 -30.11 7.87
N ALA A 556 3.42 -29.93 6.61
CA ALA A 556 3.05 -28.77 5.81
C ALA A 556 1.54 -28.72 5.51
N MET A 557 0.92 -29.84 5.11
CA MET A 557 -0.53 -29.89 4.85
C MET A 557 -1.35 -29.60 6.11
N LEU A 558 -0.96 -30.15 7.26
CA LEU A 558 -1.54 -29.81 8.56
C LEU A 558 -1.49 -28.30 8.82
N SER A 559 -0.34 -27.67 8.58
CA SER A 559 -0.16 -26.23 8.76
C SER A 559 -1.08 -25.41 7.83
N PHE A 560 -1.14 -25.74 6.54
CA PHE A 560 -2.03 -25.06 5.59
C PHE A 560 -3.51 -25.26 5.95
N PHE A 561 -3.92 -26.49 6.30
CA PHE A 561 -5.29 -26.77 6.72
C PHE A 561 -5.66 -26.02 8.01
N THR A 562 -4.79 -26.03 9.03
CA THR A 562 -4.96 -25.27 10.29
C THR A 562 -5.16 -23.77 10.04
N GLN A 563 -4.51 -23.22 9.01
CA GLN A 563 -4.61 -21.81 8.62
C GLN A 563 -5.78 -21.49 7.66
N ASN A 564 -6.61 -22.46 7.28
CA ASN A 564 -7.64 -22.35 6.23
C ASN A 564 -7.07 -22.01 4.84
N GLN A 565 -5.80 -22.37 4.60
CA GLN A 565 -5.07 -22.20 3.35
C GLN A 565 -5.19 -23.40 2.40
N MET A 566 -5.98 -24.41 2.76
CA MET A 566 -6.28 -25.60 1.98
C MET A 566 -7.81 -25.78 1.95
N GLU A 567 -8.41 -26.22 0.84
CA GLU A 567 -9.86 -26.40 0.75
C GLU A 567 -10.31 -27.78 1.26
N GLU A 568 -9.49 -28.80 0.98
CA GLU A 568 -9.72 -30.19 1.36
C GLU A 568 -8.41 -30.83 1.85
N TYR A 569 -8.47 -31.74 2.83
CA TYR A 569 -7.33 -32.48 3.35
C TYR A 569 -7.69 -33.95 3.49
N THR A 570 -7.06 -34.80 2.67
CA THR A 570 -7.17 -36.26 2.77
C THR A 570 -6.00 -36.84 3.55
N LEU A 571 -6.29 -37.71 4.53
CA LEU A 571 -5.30 -38.35 5.38
C LEU A 571 -5.73 -39.76 5.80
N THR A 572 -4.76 -40.59 6.16
CA THR A 572 -4.97 -41.95 6.69
C THR A 572 -4.73 -41.95 8.20
N LEU A 573 -5.74 -42.32 8.98
CA LEU A 573 -5.65 -42.48 10.43
C LEU A 573 -4.88 -43.76 10.80
N ALA A 574 -4.33 -43.82 12.02
CA ALA A 574 -3.47 -44.90 12.49
C ALA A 574 -4.12 -46.30 12.40
N ASP A 575 -5.44 -46.38 12.50
CA ASP A 575 -6.23 -47.61 12.42
C ASP A 575 -6.50 -48.10 10.97
N GLY A 576 -6.08 -47.32 9.97
CA GLY A 576 -6.25 -47.62 8.55
C GLY A 576 -7.59 -47.16 7.97
N VAL A 577 -8.09 -46.03 8.46
CA VAL A 577 -9.27 -45.35 7.89
C VAL A 577 -8.77 -44.15 7.09
N ASP A 578 -9.17 -44.06 5.83
CA ASP A 578 -8.90 -42.89 5.00
C ASP A 578 -10.06 -41.91 5.13
N VAL A 579 -9.76 -40.67 5.51
CA VAL A 579 -10.75 -39.62 5.73
C VAL A 579 -10.39 -38.37 4.92
N ARG A 580 -11.43 -37.69 4.45
CA ARG A 580 -11.36 -36.41 3.73
C ARG A 580 -12.06 -35.35 4.55
N LEU A 581 -11.30 -34.35 4.98
CA LEU A 581 -11.81 -33.16 5.64
C LEU A 581 -11.97 -32.05 4.59
N PHE A 582 -13.03 -31.26 4.68
CA PHE A 582 -13.31 -30.20 3.71
C PHE A 582 -14.08 -29.04 4.33
N ALA A 583 -14.11 -27.91 3.62
CA ALA A 583 -14.75 -26.66 4.06
C ALA A 583 -14.30 -26.19 5.47
N PRO A 584 -12.99 -26.03 5.73
CA PRO A 584 -12.49 -25.67 7.06
C PRO A 584 -12.90 -24.26 7.50
N HIS A 585 -13.24 -24.15 8.79
CA HIS A 585 -13.46 -22.92 9.54
C HIS A 585 -12.60 -22.92 10.82
N ASN A 586 -11.32 -23.21 10.64
CA ASN A 586 -10.35 -23.44 11.70
C ASN A 586 -9.94 -22.13 12.37
N GLN A 587 -9.76 -22.16 13.69
CA GLN A 587 -9.35 -21.02 14.50
C GLN A 587 -8.11 -21.36 15.31
N VAL A 588 -7.26 -20.36 15.54
CA VAL A 588 -6.06 -20.50 16.37
C VAL A 588 -6.17 -19.47 17.48
N VAL A 589 -6.35 -19.96 18.70
CA VAL A 589 -6.56 -19.15 19.90
C VAL A 589 -5.52 -19.45 20.96
N PHE A 590 -5.33 -18.54 21.91
CA PHE A 590 -4.40 -18.74 23.03
C PHE A 590 -5.14 -19.12 24.30
N SER A 591 -4.52 -19.97 25.14
CA SER A 591 -5.06 -20.25 26.46
C SER A 591 -5.21 -18.96 27.28
N LYS A 592 -6.22 -18.95 28.15
CA LYS A 592 -6.47 -17.91 29.15
C LYS A 592 -5.76 -18.17 30.48
N THR A 593 -5.18 -19.36 30.65
CA THR A 593 -4.36 -19.70 31.84
C THR A 593 -2.95 -19.08 31.71
N GLU A 594 -2.12 -19.29 32.73
CA GLU A 594 -0.68 -18.99 32.66
C GLU A 594 0.09 -20.04 31.84
N GLU A 595 -0.53 -21.18 31.54
CA GLU A 595 0.03 -22.22 30.67
C GLU A 595 0.12 -21.68 29.25
N LYS A 596 1.33 -21.75 28.70
CA LYS A 596 1.70 -21.19 27.40
C LYS A 596 1.24 -22.11 26.27
N GLN A 597 -0.07 -22.15 26.07
CA GLN A 597 -0.71 -23.05 25.10
C GLN A 597 -1.38 -22.27 23.96
N VAL A 598 -1.10 -22.74 22.75
CA VAL A 598 -1.80 -22.41 21.50
C VAL A 598 -2.84 -23.50 21.27
N ILE A 599 -4.10 -23.13 21.11
CA ILE A 599 -5.20 -24.05 20.85
C ILE A 599 -5.60 -23.89 19.38
N ALA A 600 -5.35 -24.92 18.59
CA ALA A 600 -5.80 -25.02 17.21
C ALA A 600 -7.18 -25.72 17.19
N GLU A 601 -8.24 -24.93 17.06
CA GLU A 601 -9.63 -25.40 16.97
C GLU A 601 -9.97 -25.70 15.51
N ILE A 602 -9.89 -26.98 15.15
CA ILE A 602 -10.21 -27.49 13.82
C ILE A 602 -11.71 -27.75 13.75
N ASN A 603 -12.42 -27.00 12.91
CA ASN A 603 -13.86 -27.13 12.67
C ASN A 603 -14.08 -27.29 11.16
N CYS A 604 -14.55 -28.44 10.71
CA CYS A 604 -14.71 -28.75 9.29
C CYS A 604 -15.79 -29.81 9.05
N SER A 605 -16.11 -30.10 7.79
CA SER A 605 -16.91 -31.27 7.42
C SER A 605 -16.01 -32.46 7.09
N GLY A 606 -16.52 -33.68 7.28
CA GLY A 606 -15.75 -34.91 7.10
C GLY A 606 -16.48 -35.99 6.29
N GLU A 607 -15.71 -36.74 5.51
CA GLU A 607 -16.16 -37.91 4.75
C GLU A 607 -15.18 -39.07 4.98
N ILE A 608 -15.70 -40.26 5.30
CA ILE A 608 -14.89 -41.50 5.36
C ILE A 608 -14.77 -42.03 3.93
N LEU A 609 -13.56 -42.05 3.36
CA LEU A 609 -13.30 -42.55 2.01
C LEU A 609 -13.14 -44.07 1.98
N TYR A 610 -12.46 -44.63 2.99
CA TYR A 610 -12.18 -46.06 3.07
C TYR A 610 -12.08 -46.52 4.52
N GLU A 611 -12.66 -47.69 4.81
CA GLU A 611 -12.52 -48.38 6.09
C GLU A 611 -11.78 -49.70 5.88
N LYS A 612 -10.68 -49.90 6.59
CA LYS A 612 -9.99 -51.19 6.63
C LYS A 612 -10.93 -52.30 7.14
N PRO A 613 -11.01 -53.46 6.46
CA PRO A 613 -11.86 -54.57 6.88
C PRO A 613 -11.62 -54.98 8.34
N GLY A 614 -12.68 -54.94 9.14
CA GLY A 614 -12.64 -55.23 10.57
C GLY A 614 -12.52 -54.02 11.50
N TRP A 615 -12.31 -52.80 10.99
CA TRP A 615 -12.20 -51.59 11.82
C TRP A 615 -13.44 -51.34 12.69
N ARG A 616 -14.64 -51.29 12.09
CA ARG A 616 -15.91 -51.19 12.87
C ARG A 616 -16.10 -52.32 13.88
N GLN A 617 -15.54 -53.50 13.64
CA GLN A 617 -15.62 -54.64 14.55
C GLN A 617 -14.62 -54.51 15.72
N LYS A 618 -13.43 -53.93 15.48
CA LYS A 618 -12.48 -53.52 16.53
C LYS A 618 -13.13 -52.49 17.46
N LEU A 619 -13.70 -51.41 16.91
CA LEU A 619 -14.44 -50.41 17.69
C LEU A 619 -15.56 -51.03 18.54
N GLN A 620 -16.38 -51.92 17.95
CA GLN A 620 -17.42 -52.65 18.68
C GLN A 620 -16.89 -53.57 19.79
N SER A 621 -15.62 -53.98 19.74
CA SER A 621 -14.98 -54.78 20.78
C SER A 621 -14.36 -53.94 21.90
N GLU A 622 -13.86 -52.73 21.58
CA GLU A 622 -13.23 -51.82 22.53
C GLU A 622 -14.25 -50.94 23.28
N TYR A 623 -15.29 -50.46 22.58
CA TYR A 623 -16.30 -49.55 23.12
C TYR A 623 -17.70 -50.19 23.25
N GLY A 624 -17.92 -51.37 22.67
CA GLY A 624 -19.11 -52.20 22.89
C GLY A 624 -20.01 -52.44 21.67
N GLN A 625 -20.79 -53.53 21.71
CA GLN A 625 -21.56 -54.06 20.57
C GLN A 625 -22.67 -53.15 20.00
N LYS A 626 -22.92 -51.98 20.58
CA LYS A 626 -23.95 -51.02 20.14
C LYS A 626 -23.46 -49.58 20.24
N LEU A 627 -22.29 -49.32 19.66
CA LEU A 627 -21.85 -47.95 19.36
C LEU A 627 -22.93 -47.20 18.58
N LYS A 628 -23.28 -46.00 19.05
CA LYS A 628 -24.08 -45.03 18.30
C LYS A 628 -23.18 -44.27 17.33
N SER A 629 -23.76 -43.73 16.25
CA SER A 629 -23.05 -42.86 15.29
C SER A 629 -22.24 -41.74 15.99
N GLY A 630 -22.82 -41.07 17.00
CA GLY A 630 -22.11 -40.05 17.80
C GLY A 630 -20.92 -40.55 18.63
N GLU A 631 -20.91 -41.82 19.05
CA GLU A 631 -19.76 -42.41 19.77
C GLU A 631 -18.63 -42.78 18.79
N ILE A 632 -18.95 -43.07 17.52
CA ILE A 632 -17.97 -43.26 16.45
C ILE A 632 -17.38 -41.91 16.03
N GLN A 633 -18.18 -40.84 15.98
CA GLN A 633 -17.71 -39.46 15.79
C GLN A 633 -16.69 -39.06 16.87
N GLU A 634 -17.00 -39.26 18.15
CA GLU A 634 -16.07 -38.94 19.26
C GLU A 634 -14.75 -39.71 19.21
N VAL A 635 -14.71 -40.90 18.59
CA VAL A 635 -13.46 -41.66 18.39
C VAL A 635 -12.68 -41.13 17.20
N LEU A 636 -13.32 -40.90 16.06
CA LEU A 636 -12.65 -40.35 14.86
C LEU A 636 -12.11 -38.93 15.09
N ASP A 637 -12.86 -38.07 15.77
CA ASP A 637 -12.40 -36.73 16.12
C ASP A 637 -11.21 -36.76 17.10
N ARG A 638 -11.14 -37.79 17.97
CA ARG A 638 -9.97 -38.03 18.84
C ARG A 638 -8.77 -38.55 18.05
N GLU A 639 -8.94 -39.55 17.19
CA GLU A 639 -7.87 -40.06 16.32
C GLU A 639 -7.31 -38.97 15.40
N LEU A 640 -8.16 -38.07 14.91
CA LEU A 640 -7.75 -36.86 14.18
C LEU A 640 -6.97 -35.88 15.05
N ALA A 641 -7.43 -35.61 16.26
CA ALA A 641 -6.73 -34.72 17.20
C ALA A 641 -5.34 -35.28 17.56
N ASP A 642 -5.24 -36.58 17.84
CA ASP A 642 -3.99 -37.28 18.12
C ASP A 642 -3.07 -37.27 16.88
N TYR A 643 -3.58 -37.54 15.68
CA TYR A 643 -2.83 -37.45 14.42
C TYR A 643 -2.25 -36.04 14.17
N PHE A 644 -3.05 -34.99 14.38
CA PHE A 644 -2.57 -33.62 14.27
C PHE A 644 -1.56 -33.26 15.36
N GLN A 645 -1.77 -33.73 16.59
CA GLN A 645 -0.87 -33.50 17.71
C GLN A 645 0.51 -34.14 17.46
N GLU A 646 0.55 -35.41 17.08
CA GLU A 646 1.79 -36.12 16.73
C GLU A 646 2.50 -35.50 15.53
N THR A 647 1.74 -35.09 14.50
CA THR A 647 2.30 -34.50 13.29
C THR A 647 2.88 -33.10 13.56
N SER A 648 2.22 -32.30 14.41
CA SER A 648 2.74 -31.01 14.84
C SER A 648 3.99 -31.15 15.74
N GLN A 649 4.01 -32.13 16.65
CA GLN A 649 5.16 -32.37 17.55
C GLN A 649 6.44 -32.86 16.85
N LYS A 650 6.35 -33.42 15.63
CA LYS A 650 7.53 -33.73 14.79
C LYS A 650 8.26 -32.45 14.32
N ALA A 651 7.57 -31.32 14.31
CA ALA A 651 8.07 -30.06 13.76
C ALA A 651 8.70 -29.16 14.84
N ALA A 652 9.89 -28.62 14.57
CA ALA A 652 10.53 -27.61 15.42
C ALA A 652 10.05 -26.16 15.13
N VAL A 653 8.84 -26.00 14.59
CA VAL A 653 8.30 -24.74 14.06
C VAL A 653 6.83 -24.54 14.43
N ASP A 654 6.36 -23.30 14.39
CA ASP A 654 4.97 -22.90 14.69
C ASP A 654 4.03 -23.30 13.53
N CYS A 655 3.62 -24.57 13.49
CA CYS A 655 2.70 -25.13 12.49
C CYS A 655 1.30 -24.49 12.49
N ALA A 656 0.91 -23.80 13.56
CA ALA A 656 -0.33 -23.03 13.59
C ALA A 656 -0.17 -21.60 13.03
N ASN A 657 1.06 -21.18 12.74
CA ASN A 657 1.45 -19.80 12.41
C ASN A 657 0.84 -18.80 13.41
N SER A 658 0.83 -19.21 14.68
CA SER A 658 0.13 -18.59 15.80
C SER A 658 0.75 -17.25 16.23
N TYR A 659 2.07 -17.09 16.06
CA TYR A 659 2.77 -15.89 16.51
C TYR A 659 2.20 -14.58 15.95
N LYS A 660 1.79 -14.55 14.67
CA LYS A 660 1.17 -13.35 14.06
C LYS A 660 -0.16 -12.95 14.73
N LYS A 661 -0.86 -13.92 15.35
CA LYS A 661 -2.13 -13.72 16.07
C LYS A 661 -1.92 -13.33 17.54
N LEU A 662 -0.73 -13.62 18.09
CA LEU A 662 -0.39 -13.47 19.51
C LEU A 662 -0.75 -12.09 20.06
N GLY A 663 -0.36 -11.01 19.38
CA GLY A 663 -0.59 -9.66 19.88
C GLY A 663 -2.06 -9.28 19.97
N GLY A 664 -2.91 -9.79 19.08
CA GLY A 664 -4.36 -9.55 19.12
C GLY A 664 -5.08 -10.23 20.29
N GLN A 665 -4.51 -11.32 20.84
CA GLN A 665 -5.17 -12.14 21.86
C GLN A 665 -4.48 -12.10 23.23
N ARG A 666 -3.14 -12.13 23.28
CA ARG A 666 -2.30 -12.12 24.49
C ARG A 666 -1.24 -11.02 24.39
N ARG A 667 -1.69 -9.79 24.63
CA ARG A 667 -0.86 -8.56 24.60
C ARG A 667 0.37 -8.63 25.52
N ASP A 668 0.23 -9.31 26.65
CA ASP A 668 1.28 -9.61 27.63
C ASP A 668 2.38 -10.51 27.03
N TRP A 669 2.00 -11.62 26.41
CA TRP A 669 2.92 -12.55 25.76
C TRP A 669 3.58 -11.93 24.53
N TYR A 670 2.85 -11.17 23.72
CA TYR A 670 3.43 -10.48 22.57
C TYR A 670 4.58 -9.52 22.94
N LEU A 671 4.42 -8.75 24.03
CA LEU A 671 5.48 -7.87 24.55
C LEU A 671 6.70 -8.63 25.10
N LEU A 672 6.51 -9.86 25.58
CA LEU A 672 7.59 -10.74 26.03
C LEU A 672 8.37 -11.28 24.82
N TYR A 673 7.69 -11.96 23.89
CA TYR A 673 8.36 -12.63 22.77
C TYR A 673 8.85 -11.67 21.69
N GLN A 674 8.34 -10.44 21.59
CA GLN A 674 8.96 -9.41 20.75
C GLN A 674 10.45 -9.19 21.10
N LYS A 675 10.85 -9.41 22.35
CA LYS A 675 12.25 -9.32 22.83
C LYS A 675 13.00 -10.66 22.80
N GLN A 676 12.29 -11.77 22.65
CA GLN A 676 12.81 -13.14 22.81
C GLN A 676 12.20 -14.07 21.74
N GLN A 677 12.24 -13.65 20.48
CA GLN A 677 11.50 -14.30 19.40
C GLN A 677 11.81 -15.79 19.26
N GLY A 678 13.09 -16.18 19.30
CA GLY A 678 13.55 -17.58 19.21
C GLY A 678 13.35 -18.45 20.47
N GLN A 679 12.60 -17.97 21.47
CA GLN A 679 12.09 -18.79 22.58
C GLN A 679 10.61 -19.15 22.42
N TYR A 680 9.88 -18.51 21.50
CA TYR A 680 8.44 -18.66 21.36
C TYR A 680 8.02 -20.12 21.17
N GLU A 681 8.60 -20.82 20.21
CA GLU A 681 8.27 -22.22 19.88
C GLU A 681 8.82 -23.24 20.87
N LYS A 682 9.71 -22.83 21.79
CA LYS A 682 10.20 -23.68 22.90
C LYS A 682 9.30 -23.56 24.13
N ASP A 683 8.71 -22.38 24.30
CA ASP A 683 7.87 -22.02 25.41
C ASP A 683 6.38 -22.32 25.15
N MET A 684 5.95 -22.38 23.89
CA MET A 684 4.56 -22.62 23.48
C MET A 684 4.30 -24.08 23.11
N GLU A 685 3.27 -24.66 23.69
CA GLU A 685 2.71 -25.96 23.31
C GLU A 685 1.49 -25.75 22.39
N ILE A 686 1.47 -26.39 21.21
CA ILE A 686 0.29 -26.40 20.33
C ILE A 686 -0.58 -27.61 20.71
N ILE A 687 -1.87 -27.37 20.95
CA ILE A 687 -2.89 -28.37 21.27
C ILE A 687 -3.99 -28.32 20.22
N TYR A 688 -4.26 -29.45 19.58
CA TYR A 688 -5.35 -29.58 18.61
C TYR A 688 -6.66 -29.94 19.31
N ARG A 689 -7.75 -29.29 18.90
CA ARG A 689 -9.12 -29.63 19.25
C ARG A 689 -9.90 -29.79 17.96
N VAL A 690 -10.39 -31.00 17.72
CA VAL A 690 -11.07 -31.35 16.48
C VAL A 690 -12.56 -31.50 16.73
N ASN A 691 -13.36 -31.01 15.79
CA ASN A 691 -14.81 -31.09 15.76
C ASN A 691 -15.25 -31.19 14.29
N VAL A 692 -15.77 -32.35 13.88
CA VAL A 692 -16.05 -32.65 12.46
C VAL A 692 -17.53 -32.97 12.23
N ASP A 693 -18.17 -32.24 11.33
CA ASP A 693 -19.50 -32.57 10.82
C ASP A 693 -19.38 -33.68 9.76
N TRP A 694 -19.52 -34.93 10.19
CA TRP A 694 -19.40 -36.12 9.33
C TRP A 694 -20.64 -36.36 8.46
N VAL A 695 -20.45 -36.44 7.14
CA VAL A 695 -21.56 -36.42 6.15
C VAL A 695 -22.01 -37.82 5.71
N ASN A 696 -21.14 -38.82 5.71
CA ASN A 696 -21.44 -40.17 5.19
C ASN A 696 -21.52 -41.29 6.26
N MET A 697 -21.70 -40.91 7.53
CA MET A 697 -21.99 -41.84 8.63
C MET A 697 -23.44 -42.38 8.52
N GLY A 698 -23.61 -43.55 7.90
CA GLY A 698 -24.88 -44.27 7.95
C GLY A 698 -25.30 -44.64 9.38
N GLU A 699 -26.62 -44.76 9.61
CA GLU A 699 -27.25 -45.13 10.90
C GLU A 699 -26.80 -46.49 11.46
#